data_AF-A0AAN6V2G8-F1
#
_entry.id   AF-A0AAN6V2G8-F1
#
_cell.length_a   1.000
_cell.length_b   1.000
_cell.length_c   1.000
_cell.angle_alpha   90.00
_cell.angle_beta   90.00
_cell.angle_gamma   90.00
#
_symmetry.space_group_name_H-M   'P 1'
#
loop_
_entity.id
_entity.type
_entity.pdbx_description
1 polymer ?
#
loop_
_entity_poly.entity_id
_entity_poly.type
_entity_poly.pdbx_seq_one_letter_code
_entity_poly.pdbx_strand_id
1 'polypeptide(L)'
;MAARQIEAYRRDERMGHKLLTPEERLDLFKPFLPAPRNEPDAPTARDGSKANPSFRRFLRRQYHIFVFFLMHIFFSLYIRFRQAYHAVADRIQLVYYHHHRTPELIQHDVKGLRRLPKHLSVILTLEDQRRTGAALEKLINEVTNVAAWAASAGIPQLSIYEKTGILKGYLKETHQAVSQEMHAYFGSNYPSVTLSAPHMPAIETTFFPKGTNRNGGHSSSSSSDEDEEPRKHINIILISVEDGRDSIVDLTKTLAEMSQRKKLNTADITQELVDAELSESVMSEPDLLILFSPHVELAGYPPWQIRLTEIFHVRDSQGVGYQVFYRGLRSFAEAQMPFSKNHRWSLNTRQTMSSPAKDYQVEGDMVVIPCPVVRTGTAALNRALFTKTIGVAAAALEHNKFIAKYRKSLEHGKEILSVARVSPIRPHPDVSLASQGRKCLLLEPGVKPSDPSTWGPVLKTGVENQELTVIPYEVQFDYDYWTYRDVMASVLPEELHDEIPTGFNIAGHVAHLNLRDNYLPYKYLAAEIILDKNPQIKTVINKVDNVGSESEFRTFQYEVLAGPDDLNVRVSESDCIFEFDYSKVYWNSKLEAEHARLIDLFRPGEVVCDVMAGIGPFAVPAGKKRVFVWANDKNPESAKYLQAAITKNKVSPFVRPFCEDGHAFIHQAADSVFEASQNGECAVLPPKRKKRTPPTPTPADASSGAKEPTQTQQPAPEPEPGRIPIPPTISHFVMNLPASAIEFLSNYRGIYAGREHLFAPAQAKGETPETQLPRLPIVHAHCFSFKATDETPTRDVCERVSKELGYPVRPAPASFENIEELEEGVVKVYYVRDVAPAKSMYCASFRLPREVAFAPRG
;
A
#
# COMPACT_ATOMS: atom_id res chain seq x y z
N MET A 1 -6.71 32.51 -20.59
CA MET A 1 -7.53 32.32 -21.80
C MET A 1 -8.79 33.17 -21.74
N ALA A 2 -9.23 33.75 -22.85
CA ALA A 2 -10.55 34.39 -22.93
C ALA A 2 -11.67 33.32 -22.89
N ALA A 3 -12.84 33.65 -22.32
CA ALA A 3 -13.93 32.69 -22.08
C ALA A 3 -14.33 31.88 -23.34
N ARG A 4 -14.33 32.52 -24.52
CA ARG A 4 -14.60 31.87 -25.82
C ARG A 4 -13.58 30.81 -26.22
N GLN A 5 -12.29 31.00 -25.91
CA GLN A 5 -11.22 30.07 -26.26
C GLN A 5 -11.24 28.83 -25.33
N ILE A 6 -11.58 29.04 -24.06
CA ILE A 6 -11.79 27.96 -23.10
C ILE A 6 -13.00 27.12 -23.51
N GLU A 7 -14.08 27.77 -23.94
CA GLU A 7 -15.29 27.08 -24.39
C GLU A 7 -15.04 26.29 -25.69
N ALA A 8 -14.29 26.85 -26.63
CA ALA A 8 -13.87 26.16 -27.85
C ALA A 8 -12.98 24.94 -27.55
N TYR A 9 -12.00 25.07 -26.65
CA TYR A 9 -11.14 23.96 -26.23
C TYR A 9 -11.91 22.87 -25.48
N ARG A 10 -12.78 23.24 -24.53
CA ARG A 10 -13.63 22.28 -23.80
C ARG A 10 -14.61 21.56 -24.72
N ARG A 11 -15.08 22.22 -25.78
CA ARG A 11 -15.97 21.61 -26.78
C ARG A 11 -15.21 20.62 -27.67
N ASP A 12 -13.96 20.92 -28.02
CA ASP A 12 -13.06 19.99 -28.72
C ASP A 12 -12.67 18.79 -27.83
N GLU A 13 -12.40 19.02 -26.55
CA GLU A 13 -12.10 17.99 -25.54
C GLU A 13 -13.27 17.02 -25.35
N ARG A 14 -14.51 17.52 -25.21
CA ARG A 14 -15.72 16.67 -25.14
C ARG A 14 -15.93 15.82 -26.40
N MET A 15 -15.39 16.25 -27.53
CA MET A 15 -15.45 15.53 -28.81
C MET A 15 -14.18 14.70 -29.09
N GLY A 16 -13.32 14.50 -28.08
CA GLY A 16 -12.13 13.66 -28.18
C GLY A 16 -11.03 14.25 -29.05
N HIS A 17 -10.89 15.58 -29.09
CA HIS A 17 -9.88 16.33 -29.86
C HIS A 17 -9.96 16.13 -31.38
N LYS A 18 -11.19 16.03 -31.89
CA LYS A 18 -11.47 15.85 -33.32
C LYS A 18 -11.98 17.11 -34.02
N LEU A 19 -12.29 18.15 -33.25
CA LEU A 19 -12.93 19.39 -33.71
C LEU A 19 -11.88 20.43 -34.13
N LEU A 20 -10.69 20.37 -33.53
CA LEU A 20 -9.55 21.24 -33.82
C LEU A 20 -8.34 20.40 -34.26
N THR A 21 -7.71 20.81 -35.35
CA THR A 21 -6.43 20.25 -35.77
C THR A 21 -5.34 20.50 -34.72
N PRO A 22 -4.26 19.71 -34.69
CA PRO A 22 -3.15 19.94 -33.76
C PRO A 22 -2.58 21.36 -33.83
N GLU A 23 -2.54 21.96 -35.01
CA GLU A 23 -2.06 23.33 -35.23
C GLU A 23 -3.04 24.37 -34.68
N GLU A 24 -4.34 24.22 -34.91
CA GLU A 24 -5.37 25.11 -34.35
C GLU A 24 -5.44 25.03 -32.82
N ARG A 25 -5.21 23.83 -32.25
CA ARG A 25 -5.04 23.68 -30.81
C ARG A 25 -3.81 24.42 -30.31
N LEU A 26 -2.69 24.29 -30.99
CA LEU A 26 -1.45 24.98 -30.62
C LEU A 26 -1.62 26.51 -30.71
N ASP A 27 -2.35 27.00 -31.70
CA ASP A 27 -2.67 28.42 -31.88
C ASP A 27 -3.59 28.97 -30.77
N LEU A 28 -4.48 28.15 -30.18
CA LEU A 28 -5.25 28.55 -28.99
C LEU A 28 -4.35 28.79 -27.76
N PHE A 29 -3.23 28.07 -27.67
CA PHE A 29 -2.28 28.19 -26.55
C PHE A 29 -1.16 29.20 -26.82
N LYS A 30 -0.84 29.49 -28.08
CA LYS A 30 0.26 30.38 -28.52
C LYS A 30 0.31 31.76 -27.84
N PRO A 31 -0.80 32.46 -27.57
CA PRO A 31 -0.79 33.73 -26.83
C PRO A 31 -0.43 33.59 -25.35
N PHE A 32 -0.49 32.36 -24.81
CA PHE A 32 -0.25 32.02 -23.41
C PHE A 32 1.05 31.23 -23.22
N LEU A 33 1.75 30.90 -24.31
CA LEU A 33 3.10 30.35 -24.26
C LEU A 33 4.10 31.50 -24.03
N PRO A 34 5.14 31.31 -23.20
CA PRO A 34 6.18 32.31 -23.02
C PRO A 34 6.86 32.59 -24.37
N ALA A 35 7.25 33.85 -24.60
CA ALA A 35 7.92 34.23 -25.84
C ALA A 35 9.15 33.33 -26.08
N PRO A 36 9.37 32.83 -27.32
CA PRO A 36 10.55 32.04 -27.61
C PRO A 36 11.79 32.87 -27.30
N ARG A 37 12.71 32.29 -26.53
CA ARG A 37 14.02 32.89 -26.27
C ARG A 37 14.72 33.05 -27.62
N ASN A 38 15.13 34.29 -27.94
CA ASN A 38 16.11 34.53 -28.99
C ASN A 38 17.41 33.87 -28.55
N GLU A 39 17.66 32.64 -29.02
CA GLU A 39 18.99 32.06 -28.95
C GLU A 39 19.90 32.83 -29.93
N PRO A 40 21.07 33.32 -29.50
CA PRO A 40 22.07 33.79 -30.45
C PRO A 40 22.55 32.60 -31.28
N ASP A 41 22.64 32.81 -32.59
CA ASP A 41 23.02 31.84 -33.61
C ASP A 41 24.11 30.87 -33.12
N ALA A 42 23.75 29.59 -33.08
CA ALA A 42 24.67 28.52 -32.74
C ALA A 42 25.88 28.54 -33.70
N PRO A 43 27.12 28.53 -33.19
CA PRO A 43 28.29 28.40 -34.04
C PRO A 43 28.29 27.02 -34.68
N THR A 44 28.51 27.00 -35.99
CA THR A 44 28.71 25.81 -36.80
C THR A 44 29.73 24.87 -36.14
N ALA A 45 29.26 23.66 -35.83
CA ALA A 45 30.05 22.63 -35.17
C ALA A 45 31.33 22.34 -35.96
N ARG A 46 32.48 22.64 -35.34
CA ARG A 46 33.76 22.09 -35.77
C ARG A 46 33.86 20.65 -35.30
N ASP A 47 34.24 19.82 -36.26
CA ASP A 47 34.53 18.40 -36.14
C ASP A 47 35.53 18.14 -35.00
N GLY A 48 35.06 17.46 -33.95
CA GLY A 48 35.81 17.19 -32.72
C GLY A 48 35.75 15.70 -32.37
N SER A 49 36.84 15.01 -32.70
CA SER A 49 37.23 13.62 -32.39
C SER A 49 36.27 12.73 -31.58
N LYS A 50 35.81 11.67 -32.24
CA LYS A 50 35.15 10.51 -31.64
C LYS A 50 36.06 9.83 -30.60
N ALA A 51 35.74 9.97 -29.31
CA ALA A 51 36.25 9.07 -28.29
C ALA A 51 35.47 7.75 -28.34
N ASN A 52 36.17 6.62 -28.55
CA ASN A 52 35.56 5.30 -28.64
C ASN A 52 34.85 4.92 -27.32
N PRO A 53 33.58 4.49 -27.35
CA PRO A 53 32.93 3.97 -26.15
C PRO A 53 33.61 2.65 -25.74
N SER A 54 33.97 2.54 -24.46
CA SER A 54 34.52 1.31 -23.88
C SER A 54 33.68 0.09 -24.28
N PHE A 55 34.32 -0.89 -24.94
CA PHE A 55 33.70 -2.14 -25.44
C PHE A 55 32.81 -2.83 -24.39
N ARG A 56 33.17 -2.73 -23.10
CA ARG A 56 32.39 -3.27 -21.98
C ARG A 56 31.03 -2.57 -21.79
N ARG A 57 30.94 -1.26 -22.02
CA ARG A 57 29.68 -0.50 -21.97
C ARG A 57 28.77 -0.85 -23.16
N PHE A 58 29.35 -1.08 -24.34
CA PHE A 58 28.60 -1.55 -25.50
C PHE A 58 28.00 -2.95 -25.25
N LEU A 59 28.80 -3.91 -24.76
CA LEU A 59 28.30 -5.26 -24.47
C LEU A 59 27.21 -5.26 -23.39
N ARG A 60 27.36 -4.47 -22.32
CA ARG A 60 26.34 -4.39 -21.26
C ARG A 60 25.02 -3.82 -21.76
N ARG A 61 25.06 -2.78 -22.61
CA ARG A 61 23.86 -2.24 -23.26
C ARG A 61 23.22 -3.26 -24.20
N GLN A 62 24.01 -3.97 -25.00
CA GLN A 62 23.49 -5.03 -25.88
C GLN A 62 22.86 -6.18 -25.09
N TYR A 63 23.44 -6.55 -23.94
CA TYR A 63 22.87 -7.54 -23.03
C TYR A 63 21.50 -7.10 -22.47
N HIS A 64 21.38 -5.87 -21.98
CA HIS A 64 20.09 -5.37 -21.47
C HIS A 64 19.02 -5.29 -22.58
N ILE A 65 19.39 -4.85 -23.79
CA ILE A 65 18.49 -4.84 -24.94
C ILE A 65 18.07 -6.28 -25.31
N PHE A 66 19.01 -7.22 -25.30
CA PHE A 66 18.73 -8.62 -25.58
C PHE A 66 17.78 -9.23 -24.55
N VAL A 67 18.01 -9.01 -23.25
CA VAL A 67 17.12 -9.51 -22.18
C VAL A 67 15.73 -8.90 -22.29
N PHE A 68 15.62 -7.60 -22.54
CA PHE A 68 14.33 -6.95 -22.77
C PHE A 68 13.60 -7.54 -23.98
N PHE A 69 14.32 -7.73 -25.09
CA PHE A 69 13.77 -8.35 -26.29
C PHE A 69 13.29 -9.78 -26.04
N LEU A 70 14.06 -10.57 -25.29
CA LEU A 70 13.70 -11.93 -24.90
C LEU A 70 12.42 -11.94 -24.04
N MET A 71 12.34 -11.08 -23.01
CA MET A 71 11.14 -10.93 -22.18
C MET A 71 9.93 -10.50 -23.01
N HIS A 72 10.11 -9.53 -23.91
CA HIS A 72 9.05 -9.03 -24.76
C HIS A 72 8.55 -10.12 -25.74
N ILE A 73 9.44 -10.94 -26.30
CA ILE A 73 9.07 -12.11 -27.11
C ILE A 73 8.26 -13.10 -26.29
N PHE A 74 8.74 -13.48 -25.09
CA PHE A 74 8.03 -14.45 -24.25
C PHE A 74 6.64 -13.95 -23.85
N PHE A 75 6.52 -12.69 -23.41
CA PHE A 75 5.22 -12.09 -23.10
C PHE A 75 4.32 -11.98 -24.34
N SER A 76 4.86 -11.59 -25.48
CA SER A 76 4.09 -11.49 -26.73
C SER A 76 3.59 -12.85 -27.22
N LEU A 77 4.44 -13.88 -27.14
CA LEU A 77 4.07 -15.26 -27.47
C LEU A 77 3.01 -15.79 -26.49
N TYR A 78 3.17 -15.54 -25.19
CA TYR A 78 2.18 -15.93 -24.18
C TYR A 78 0.82 -15.27 -24.43
N ILE A 79 0.78 -13.96 -24.66
CA ILE A 79 -0.47 -13.23 -24.94
C ILE A 79 -1.13 -13.74 -26.21
N ARG A 80 -0.37 -13.90 -27.31
CA ARG A 80 -0.92 -14.41 -28.58
C ARG A 80 -1.41 -15.85 -28.46
N PHE A 81 -0.69 -16.70 -27.75
CA PHE A 81 -1.11 -18.09 -27.50
C PHE A 81 -2.39 -18.12 -26.67
N ARG A 82 -2.47 -17.32 -25.60
CA ARG A 82 -3.67 -17.22 -24.76
C ARG A 82 -4.88 -16.71 -25.55
N GLN A 83 -4.70 -15.66 -26.36
CA GLN A 83 -5.74 -15.14 -27.24
C GLN A 83 -6.19 -16.18 -28.27
N ALA A 84 -5.26 -16.92 -28.88
CA ALA A 84 -5.58 -17.99 -29.81
C ALA A 84 -6.33 -19.14 -29.12
N TYR A 85 -5.93 -19.53 -27.91
CA TYR A 85 -6.61 -20.55 -27.11
C TYR A 85 -8.05 -20.13 -26.79
N HIS A 86 -8.27 -18.91 -26.29
CA HIS A 86 -9.62 -18.43 -26.00
C HIS A 86 -10.47 -18.27 -27.26
N ALA A 87 -9.90 -17.76 -28.36
CA ALA A 87 -10.61 -17.69 -29.64
C ALA A 87 -11.06 -19.05 -30.16
N VAL A 88 -10.22 -20.10 -30.01
CA VAL A 88 -10.58 -21.48 -30.39
C VAL A 88 -11.61 -22.06 -29.41
N ALA A 89 -11.41 -21.91 -28.11
CA ALA A 89 -12.33 -22.40 -27.09
C ALA A 89 -13.73 -21.77 -27.23
N ASP A 90 -13.80 -20.46 -27.46
CA ASP A 90 -15.05 -19.73 -27.65
C ASP A 90 -15.72 -20.12 -28.98
N ARG A 91 -14.97 -20.38 -30.06
CA ARG A 91 -15.53 -20.94 -31.30
C ARG A 91 -16.11 -22.34 -31.12
N ILE A 92 -15.42 -23.22 -30.39
CA ILE A 92 -15.92 -24.57 -30.07
C ILE A 92 -17.21 -24.46 -29.26
N GLN A 93 -17.25 -23.56 -28.28
CA GLN A 93 -18.46 -23.34 -27.48
C GLN A 93 -19.60 -22.71 -28.28
N LEU A 94 -19.32 -21.82 -29.22
CA LEU A 94 -20.34 -21.24 -30.10
C LEU A 94 -21.01 -22.32 -30.96
N VAL A 95 -20.26 -23.33 -31.40
CA VAL A 95 -20.81 -24.52 -32.09
C VAL A 95 -21.64 -25.39 -31.14
N TYR A 96 -21.15 -25.61 -29.91
CA TYR A 96 -21.86 -26.41 -28.90
C TYR A 96 -23.18 -25.76 -28.45
N TYR A 97 -23.20 -24.43 -28.33
CA TYR A 97 -24.34 -23.60 -27.89
C TYR A 97 -24.98 -22.81 -29.05
N HIS A 98 -25.04 -23.39 -30.25
CA HIS A 98 -25.68 -22.78 -31.43
C HIS A 98 -27.20 -22.56 -31.27
N HIS A 99 -27.79 -23.06 -30.19
CA HIS A 99 -29.23 -23.09 -29.89
C HIS A 99 -29.80 -21.81 -29.25
N HIS A 100 -29.05 -20.71 -29.23
CA HIS A 100 -29.40 -19.45 -28.56
C HIS A 100 -30.58 -18.67 -29.17
N ARG A 101 -31.26 -19.20 -30.19
CA ARG A 101 -32.37 -18.55 -30.90
C ARG A 101 -33.75 -19.10 -30.55
N THR A 102 -33.82 -20.12 -29.69
CA THR A 102 -35.08 -20.73 -29.25
C THR A 102 -35.22 -20.56 -27.73
N PRO A 103 -36.29 -19.92 -27.24
CA PRO A 103 -36.45 -19.67 -25.82
C PRO A 103 -36.53 -20.95 -24.98
N GLU A 104 -37.03 -22.06 -25.54
CA GLU A 104 -37.15 -23.35 -24.85
C GLU A 104 -35.78 -23.94 -24.48
N LEU A 105 -34.79 -23.82 -25.36
CA LEU A 105 -33.44 -24.33 -25.12
C LEU A 105 -32.69 -23.47 -24.10
N ILE A 106 -32.90 -22.15 -24.13
CA ILE A 106 -32.36 -21.26 -23.09
C ILE A 106 -32.97 -21.58 -21.73
N GLN A 107 -34.30 -21.80 -21.67
CA GLN A 107 -34.99 -22.21 -20.45
C GLN A 107 -34.48 -23.55 -19.92
N HIS A 108 -34.22 -24.51 -20.81
CA HIS A 108 -33.63 -25.79 -20.45
C HIS A 108 -32.22 -25.63 -19.85
N ASP A 109 -31.36 -24.80 -20.45
CA ASP A 109 -29.99 -24.58 -20.00
C ASP A 109 -29.93 -23.95 -18.60
N VAL A 110 -30.87 -23.04 -18.28
CA VAL A 110 -30.91 -22.37 -16.96
C VAL A 110 -31.67 -23.18 -15.90
N LYS A 111 -32.49 -24.16 -16.27
CA LYS A 111 -33.31 -24.97 -15.35
C LYS A 111 -32.48 -25.69 -14.28
N GLY A 112 -31.24 -26.07 -14.62
CA GLY A 112 -30.31 -26.75 -13.70
C GLY A 112 -29.52 -25.81 -12.79
N LEU A 113 -29.63 -24.49 -12.94
CA LEU A 113 -28.91 -23.52 -12.13
C LEU A 113 -29.58 -23.33 -10.77
N ARG A 114 -28.79 -23.31 -9.69
CA ARG A 114 -29.28 -23.19 -8.31
C ARG A 114 -30.07 -21.88 -8.05
N ARG A 115 -29.70 -20.80 -8.74
CA ARG A 115 -30.32 -19.47 -8.62
C ARG A 115 -30.06 -18.65 -9.88
N LEU A 116 -30.93 -17.67 -10.13
CA LEU A 116 -30.80 -16.69 -11.21
C LEU A 116 -30.83 -15.26 -10.64
N PRO A 117 -30.12 -14.31 -11.28
CA PRO A 117 -30.20 -12.90 -10.89
C PRO A 117 -31.60 -12.35 -11.19
N LYS A 118 -32.14 -11.53 -10.29
CA LYS A 118 -33.37 -10.76 -10.53
C LYS A 118 -33.09 -9.51 -11.35
N HIS A 119 -31.90 -8.93 -11.17
CA HIS A 119 -31.42 -7.80 -11.95
C HIS A 119 -30.03 -8.12 -12.53
N LEU A 120 -29.96 -8.20 -13.86
CA LEU A 120 -28.71 -8.38 -14.61
C LEU A 120 -28.26 -7.03 -15.19
N SER A 121 -26.97 -6.71 -15.11
CA SER A 121 -26.39 -5.60 -15.85
C SER A 121 -25.22 -6.01 -16.74
N VAL A 122 -25.08 -5.32 -17.88
CA VAL A 122 -24.07 -5.62 -18.89
C VAL A 122 -23.45 -4.32 -19.39
N ILE A 123 -22.11 -4.27 -19.41
CA ILE A 123 -21.35 -3.14 -19.96
C ILE A 123 -21.05 -3.42 -21.44
N LEU A 124 -21.54 -2.56 -22.33
CA LEU A 124 -21.28 -2.62 -23.76
C LEU A 124 -20.41 -1.45 -24.21
N THR A 125 -19.62 -1.67 -25.26
CA THR A 125 -18.71 -0.68 -25.81
C THR A 125 -18.95 -0.49 -27.30
N LEU A 126 -19.04 0.76 -27.74
CA LEU A 126 -19.12 1.11 -29.16
C LEU A 126 -17.73 0.95 -29.81
N GLU A 127 -17.58 0.05 -30.77
CA GLU A 127 -16.33 -0.15 -31.54
C GLU A 127 -16.01 1.05 -32.48
N ASP A 128 -14.72 1.23 -32.78
CA ASP A 128 -14.05 2.46 -33.24
C ASP A 128 -14.68 3.26 -34.42
N GLN A 129 -14.50 4.59 -34.37
CA GLN A 129 -15.31 5.67 -35.00
C GLN A 129 -15.20 5.87 -36.53
N ARG A 130 -14.88 4.84 -37.32
CA ARG A 130 -14.80 4.99 -38.81
C ARG A 130 -16.12 4.80 -39.53
N ARG A 131 -17.12 4.15 -38.90
CA ARG A 131 -18.48 3.91 -39.43
C ARG A 131 -19.51 3.93 -38.29
N THR A 132 -19.87 5.12 -37.81
CA THR A 132 -20.77 5.33 -36.66
C THR A 132 -22.12 4.61 -36.79
N GLY A 133 -22.70 4.50 -37.99
CA GLY A 133 -23.99 3.80 -38.20
C GLY A 133 -23.92 2.29 -37.97
N ALA A 134 -22.96 1.61 -38.61
CA ALA A 134 -22.83 0.15 -38.48
C ALA A 134 -22.42 -0.30 -37.07
N ALA A 135 -21.61 0.51 -36.37
CA ALA A 135 -21.25 0.25 -34.99
C ALA A 135 -22.46 0.40 -34.04
N LEU A 136 -23.31 1.40 -34.28
CA LEU A 136 -24.56 1.58 -33.52
C LEU A 136 -25.55 0.44 -33.78
N GLU A 137 -25.72 0.01 -35.03
CA GLU A 137 -26.57 -1.13 -35.37
C GLU A 137 -26.09 -2.42 -34.68
N LYS A 138 -24.77 -2.66 -34.67
CA LYS A 138 -24.17 -3.78 -33.92
C LYS A 138 -24.50 -3.68 -32.43
N LEU A 139 -24.33 -2.51 -31.82
CA LEU A 139 -24.60 -2.28 -30.42
C LEU A 139 -26.08 -2.51 -30.07
N ILE A 140 -27.01 -1.97 -30.88
CA ILE A 140 -28.46 -2.21 -30.72
C ILE A 140 -28.75 -3.70 -30.82
N ASN A 141 -28.14 -4.41 -31.78
CA ASN A 141 -28.30 -5.85 -31.93
C ASN A 141 -27.72 -6.64 -30.72
N GLU A 142 -26.65 -6.18 -30.08
CA GLU A 142 -26.17 -6.78 -28.83
C GLU A 142 -27.18 -6.59 -27.70
N VAL A 143 -27.80 -5.40 -27.61
CA VAL A 143 -28.88 -5.13 -26.65
C VAL A 143 -30.09 -6.04 -26.89
N THR A 144 -30.54 -6.21 -28.14
CA THR A 144 -31.69 -7.07 -28.47
C THR A 144 -31.44 -8.52 -28.10
N ASN A 145 -30.24 -9.05 -28.42
CA ASN A 145 -29.86 -10.42 -28.09
C ASN A 145 -29.85 -10.66 -26.58
N VAL A 146 -29.20 -9.78 -25.81
CA VAL A 146 -29.15 -9.90 -24.34
C VAL A 146 -30.55 -9.79 -23.72
N ALA A 147 -31.39 -8.89 -24.23
CA ALA A 147 -32.78 -8.76 -23.79
C ALA A 147 -33.56 -10.06 -24.03
N ALA A 148 -33.47 -10.64 -25.24
CA ALA A 148 -34.13 -11.89 -25.57
C ALA A 148 -33.65 -13.06 -24.69
N TRP A 149 -32.35 -13.13 -24.42
CA TRP A 149 -31.79 -14.16 -23.54
C TRP A 149 -32.20 -13.97 -22.07
N ALA A 150 -32.20 -12.74 -21.57
CA ALA A 150 -32.65 -12.42 -20.22
C ALA A 150 -34.14 -12.76 -20.03
N ALA A 151 -35.00 -12.39 -20.98
CA ALA A 151 -36.41 -12.72 -20.97
C ALA A 151 -36.65 -14.23 -21.06
N SER A 152 -35.87 -14.92 -21.90
CA SER A 152 -35.93 -16.39 -22.04
C SER A 152 -35.50 -17.10 -20.76
N ALA A 153 -34.47 -16.60 -20.08
CA ALA A 153 -33.99 -17.12 -18.80
C ALA A 153 -34.92 -16.79 -17.61
N GLY A 154 -35.90 -15.90 -17.78
CA GLY A 154 -36.81 -15.47 -16.71
C GLY A 154 -36.24 -14.38 -15.79
N ILE A 155 -35.29 -13.58 -16.29
CA ILE A 155 -34.70 -12.44 -15.57
C ILE A 155 -35.59 -11.20 -15.84
N PRO A 156 -36.22 -10.61 -14.82
CA PRO A 156 -37.22 -9.56 -15.01
C PRO A 156 -36.63 -8.16 -15.24
N GLN A 157 -35.37 -7.92 -14.89
CA GLN A 157 -34.74 -6.60 -15.02
C GLN A 157 -33.34 -6.68 -15.65
N LEU A 158 -33.09 -5.82 -16.65
CA LEU A 158 -31.84 -5.73 -17.39
C LEU A 158 -31.36 -4.28 -17.47
N SER A 159 -30.15 -3.99 -16.99
CA SER A 159 -29.52 -2.67 -17.17
C SER A 159 -28.35 -2.73 -18.15
N ILE A 160 -28.42 -1.96 -19.23
CA ILE A 160 -27.36 -1.85 -20.23
C ILE A 160 -26.59 -0.56 -20.00
N TYR A 161 -25.28 -0.68 -19.77
CA TYR A 161 -24.38 0.46 -19.68
C TYR A 161 -23.59 0.66 -20.96
N GLU A 162 -23.65 1.85 -21.52
CA GLU A 162 -22.76 2.31 -22.58
C GLU A 162 -22.21 3.69 -22.22
N LYS A 163 -20.88 3.82 -22.21
CA LYS A 163 -20.17 4.98 -21.65
C LYS A 163 -20.61 6.31 -22.26
N THR A 164 -20.80 6.39 -23.59
CA THR A 164 -21.10 7.65 -24.27
C THR A 164 -22.56 8.11 -24.11
N GLY A 165 -23.45 7.20 -23.72
CA GLY A 165 -24.88 7.45 -23.65
C GLY A 165 -25.57 7.50 -25.01
N ILE A 166 -24.93 7.03 -26.09
CA ILE A 166 -25.51 7.09 -27.44
C ILE A 166 -26.86 6.38 -27.50
N LEU A 167 -27.02 5.26 -26.81
CA LEU A 167 -28.26 4.47 -26.77
C LEU A 167 -29.45 5.24 -26.20
N LYS A 168 -29.21 6.19 -25.27
CA LYS A 168 -30.26 7.06 -24.73
C LYS A 168 -30.87 7.93 -25.83
N GLY A 169 -30.06 8.40 -26.78
CA GLY A 169 -30.53 9.16 -27.95
C GLY A 169 -31.36 8.35 -28.94
N TYR A 170 -31.28 7.01 -28.89
CA TYR A 170 -31.97 6.07 -29.79
C TYR A 170 -32.93 5.15 -29.03
N LEU A 171 -33.56 5.65 -27.96
CA LEU A 171 -34.46 4.88 -27.10
C LEU A 171 -35.61 4.23 -27.90
N LYS A 172 -36.22 4.98 -28.83
CA LYS A 172 -37.36 4.50 -29.62
C LYS A 172 -36.96 3.41 -30.60
N GLU A 173 -35.85 3.60 -31.30
CA GLU A 173 -35.29 2.65 -32.26
C GLU A 173 -34.86 1.36 -31.55
N THR A 174 -34.21 1.50 -30.38
CA THR A 174 -33.81 0.37 -29.53
C THR A 174 -35.03 -0.40 -29.02
N HIS A 175 -36.08 0.27 -28.54
CA HIS A 175 -37.33 -0.38 -28.12
C HIS A 175 -38.00 -1.14 -29.27
N GLN A 176 -38.05 -0.55 -30.47
CA GLN A 176 -38.60 -1.20 -31.66
C GLN A 176 -37.80 -2.46 -32.04
N ALA A 177 -36.47 -2.38 -32.04
CA ALA A 177 -35.60 -3.50 -32.33
C ALA A 177 -35.76 -4.64 -31.30
N VAL A 178 -35.79 -4.30 -30.00
CA VAL A 178 -36.02 -5.29 -28.93
C VAL A 178 -37.39 -5.93 -29.08
N SER A 179 -38.44 -5.16 -29.34
CA SER A 179 -39.82 -5.68 -29.51
C SER A 179 -39.93 -6.63 -30.71
N GLN A 180 -39.27 -6.30 -31.82
CA GLN A 180 -39.21 -7.15 -33.00
C GLN A 180 -38.48 -8.47 -32.70
N GLU A 181 -37.36 -8.40 -31.99
CA GLU A 181 -36.60 -9.59 -31.60
C GLU A 181 -37.40 -10.49 -30.63
N MET A 182 -38.11 -9.89 -29.67
CA MET A 182 -39.01 -10.62 -28.77
C MET A 182 -40.12 -11.33 -29.55
N HIS A 183 -40.71 -10.67 -30.54
CA HIS A 183 -41.71 -11.30 -31.41
C HIS A 183 -41.11 -12.46 -32.23
N ALA A 184 -39.86 -12.32 -32.69
CA ALA A 184 -39.16 -13.38 -33.41
C ALA A 184 -38.83 -14.60 -32.53
N TYR A 185 -38.45 -14.39 -31.27
CA TYR A 185 -38.12 -15.48 -30.32
C TYR A 185 -39.37 -16.21 -29.79
N PHE A 186 -40.41 -15.47 -29.39
CA PHE A 186 -41.56 -16.01 -28.66
C PHE A 186 -42.84 -16.11 -29.50
N GLY A 187 -42.80 -15.66 -30.76
CA GLY A 187 -43.95 -15.66 -31.66
C GLY A 187 -45.08 -14.73 -31.18
N SER A 188 -46.32 -15.23 -31.21
CA SER A 188 -47.51 -14.42 -30.87
C SER A 188 -47.68 -14.12 -29.38
N ASN A 189 -46.98 -14.83 -28.49
CA ASN A 189 -47.09 -14.69 -27.03
C ASN A 189 -45.75 -14.23 -26.42
N TYR A 190 -45.26 -13.08 -26.88
CA TYR A 190 -43.99 -12.51 -26.44
C TYR A 190 -44.15 -11.65 -25.18
N PRO A 191 -43.10 -11.55 -24.33
CA PRO A 191 -43.15 -10.78 -23.10
C PRO A 191 -43.29 -9.29 -23.40
N SER A 192 -44.01 -8.58 -22.53
CA SER A 192 -44.07 -7.11 -22.61
C SER A 192 -42.72 -6.50 -22.22
N VAL A 193 -42.30 -5.48 -22.95
CA VAL A 193 -41.01 -4.80 -22.73
C VAL A 193 -41.28 -3.35 -22.33
N THR A 194 -40.65 -2.92 -21.24
CA THR A 194 -40.49 -1.51 -20.90
C THR A 194 -39.03 -1.13 -21.10
N LEU A 195 -38.77 -0.07 -21.86
CA LEU A 195 -37.43 0.49 -22.05
C LEU A 195 -37.38 1.90 -21.48
N SER A 196 -36.48 2.14 -20.54
CA SER A 196 -36.33 3.42 -19.85
C SER A 196 -34.87 3.87 -19.80
N ALA A 197 -34.67 5.15 -19.53
CA ALA A 197 -33.37 5.74 -19.22
C ALA A 197 -33.58 6.81 -18.15
N PRO A 198 -32.61 7.06 -17.25
CA PRO A 198 -32.71 8.11 -16.24
C PRO A 198 -33.10 9.45 -16.86
N HIS A 199 -34.02 10.16 -16.20
CA HIS A 199 -34.55 11.47 -16.64
C HIS A 199 -35.27 11.49 -18.00
N MET A 200 -35.64 10.34 -18.55
CA MET A 200 -36.41 10.23 -19.80
C MET A 200 -37.69 9.41 -19.61
N PRO A 201 -38.77 9.71 -20.35
CA PRO A 201 -40.01 8.93 -20.24
C PRO A 201 -39.79 7.50 -20.74
N ALA A 202 -40.30 6.52 -19.98
CA ALA A 202 -40.27 5.12 -20.38
C ALA A 202 -41.15 4.86 -21.61
N ILE A 203 -40.70 3.94 -22.47
CA ILE A 203 -41.45 3.45 -23.62
C ILE A 203 -41.91 2.03 -23.30
N GLU A 204 -43.22 1.81 -23.36
CA GLU A 204 -43.84 0.50 -23.17
C GLU A 204 -44.42 -0.03 -24.47
N THR A 205 -44.44 -1.36 -24.60
CA THR A 205 -45.08 -2.03 -25.74
C THR A 205 -46.61 -1.94 -25.63
N THR A 206 -47.26 -1.25 -26.58
CA THR A 206 -48.73 -1.16 -26.66
C THR A 206 -49.32 -2.40 -27.36
N PHE A 207 -50.15 -3.17 -26.65
CA PHE A 207 -50.91 -4.27 -27.26
C PHE A 207 -52.15 -3.73 -27.98
N PHE A 208 -52.31 -4.04 -29.26
CA PHE A 208 -53.61 -3.95 -29.93
C PHE A 208 -54.39 -5.26 -29.67
N PRO A 209 -55.55 -5.24 -28.99
CA PRO A 209 -56.39 -6.43 -28.91
C PRO A 209 -56.92 -6.80 -30.30
N LYS A 210 -56.79 -8.07 -30.68
CA LYS A 210 -57.30 -8.61 -31.95
C LYS A 210 -58.83 -8.42 -32.03
N GLY A 211 -59.26 -7.50 -32.91
CA GLY A 211 -60.51 -7.45 -33.65
C GLY A 211 -61.81 -7.95 -33.01
N THR A 212 -62.64 -7.04 -32.52
CA THR A 212 -64.10 -7.21 -32.50
C THR A 212 -64.63 -7.21 -33.93
N ASN A 213 -65.02 -8.37 -34.43
CA ASN A 213 -65.73 -8.50 -35.70
C ASN A 213 -67.20 -8.10 -35.50
N ARG A 214 -67.67 -7.11 -36.25
CA ARG A 214 -69.09 -6.78 -36.40
C ARG A 214 -69.80 -7.94 -37.10
N ASN A 215 -70.74 -8.60 -36.41
CA ASN A 215 -72.06 -8.95 -36.94
C ASN A 215 -72.94 -9.55 -35.83
N GLY A 216 -74.18 -9.07 -35.77
CA GLY A 216 -75.18 -9.50 -34.79
C GLY A 216 -75.77 -10.88 -35.09
N GLY A 217 -76.33 -11.49 -34.04
CA GLY A 217 -77.14 -12.70 -34.14
C GLY A 217 -77.17 -13.46 -32.81
N HIS A 218 -78.37 -13.75 -32.32
CA HIS A 218 -78.71 -14.42 -31.07
C HIS A 218 -77.92 -15.70 -30.75
N SER A 219 -77.62 -15.93 -29.46
CA SER A 219 -78.20 -17.01 -28.62
C SER A 219 -77.23 -17.50 -27.52
N SER A 220 -77.81 -17.68 -26.33
CA SER A 220 -77.53 -18.67 -25.27
C SER A 220 -76.11 -19.12 -24.91
N SER A 221 -75.82 -18.92 -23.62
CA SER A 221 -75.26 -19.86 -22.64
C SER A 221 -73.80 -20.35 -22.70
N SER A 222 -73.21 -20.24 -21.50
CA SER A 222 -72.28 -21.15 -20.79
C SER A 222 -70.77 -21.14 -21.09
N SER A 223 -70.06 -20.81 -20.00
CA SER A 223 -68.83 -21.43 -19.44
C SER A 223 -67.52 -21.37 -20.24
N SER A 224 -66.52 -20.66 -19.71
CA SER A 224 -65.29 -21.22 -19.08
C SER A 224 -64.24 -20.11 -18.91
N ASP A 225 -64.14 -19.56 -17.69
CA ASP A 225 -62.99 -18.78 -17.25
C ASP A 225 -61.99 -19.75 -16.60
N GLU A 226 -61.12 -20.36 -17.41
CA GLU A 226 -59.93 -21.09 -16.93
C GLU A 226 -58.70 -20.64 -17.75
N ASP A 227 -57.66 -20.22 -17.03
CA ASP A 227 -56.24 -20.19 -17.40
C ASP A 227 -55.74 -19.25 -18.52
N GLU A 228 -55.62 -17.94 -18.27
CA GLU A 228 -54.54 -17.13 -18.89
C GLU A 228 -53.35 -17.06 -17.91
N GLU A 229 -52.24 -17.73 -18.22
CA GLU A 229 -50.97 -17.56 -17.49
C GLU A 229 -50.56 -16.07 -17.45
N PRO A 230 -50.03 -15.55 -16.32
CA PRO A 230 -49.56 -14.18 -16.25
C PRO A 230 -48.45 -13.94 -17.28
N ARG A 231 -48.71 -13.04 -18.23
CA ARG A 231 -47.76 -12.72 -19.31
C ARG A 231 -46.47 -12.15 -18.70
N LYS A 232 -45.33 -12.74 -19.09
CA LYS A 232 -44.00 -12.35 -18.60
C LYS A 232 -43.68 -10.90 -19.02
N HIS A 233 -43.01 -10.16 -18.15
CA HIS A 233 -42.62 -8.76 -18.37
C HIS A 233 -41.13 -8.59 -18.11
N ILE A 234 -40.44 -7.77 -18.93
CA ILE A 234 -39.04 -7.41 -18.75
C ILE A 234 -38.86 -5.89 -18.78
N ASN A 235 -38.20 -5.35 -17.75
CA ASN A 235 -37.80 -3.95 -17.68
C ASN A 235 -36.33 -3.79 -18.09
N ILE A 236 -36.07 -2.92 -19.07
CA ILE A 236 -34.75 -2.63 -19.59
C ILE A 236 -34.41 -1.16 -19.30
N ILE A 237 -33.26 -0.93 -18.66
CA ILE A 237 -32.79 0.41 -18.30
C ILE A 237 -31.48 0.69 -19.05
N LEU A 238 -31.42 1.82 -19.76
CA LEU A 238 -30.22 2.28 -20.46
C LEU A 238 -29.51 3.34 -19.61
N ILE A 239 -28.28 3.04 -19.20
CA ILE A 239 -27.44 3.92 -18.38
C ILE A 239 -26.12 4.29 -19.07
N SER A 240 -25.54 5.41 -18.67
CA SER A 240 -24.28 5.96 -19.18
C SER A 240 -23.41 6.55 -18.07
N VAL A 241 -22.23 7.06 -18.41
CA VAL A 241 -21.29 7.65 -17.44
C VAL A 241 -21.89 8.81 -16.64
N GLU A 242 -22.83 9.54 -17.24
CA GLU A 242 -23.55 10.66 -16.63
C GLU A 242 -24.46 10.19 -15.48
N ASP A 243 -24.90 8.94 -15.50
CA ASP A 243 -25.73 8.37 -14.43
C ASP A 243 -24.92 7.86 -13.23
N GLY A 244 -23.59 8.01 -13.30
CA GLY A 244 -22.67 7.51 -12.29
C GLY A 244 -22.36 8.53 -11.21
N ARG A 245 -21.13 9.05 -11.23
CA ARG A 245 -20.67 10.00 -10.21
C ARG A 245 -21.46 11.30 -10.24
N ASP A 246 -21.88 11.74 -11.42
CA ASP A 246 -22.58 13.01 -11.59
C ASP A 246 -23.96 12.97 -10.93
N SER A 247 -24.70 11.86 -11.03
CA SER A 247 -25.98 11.67 -10.31
C SER A 247 -25.84 11.75 -8.79
N ILE A 248 -24.77 11.19 -8.22
CA ILE A 248 -24.51 11.28 -6.77
C ILE A 248 -24.26 12.73 -6.37
N VAL A 249 -23.47 13.45 -7.18
CA VAL A 249 -23.16 14.86 -6.93
C VAL A 249 -24.44 15.71 -7.03
N ASP A 250 -25.29 15.47 -8.03
CA ASP A 250 -26.50 16.25 -8.24
C ASP A 250 -27.58 15.95 -7.19
N LEU A 251 -27.72 14.70 -6.74
CA LEU A 251 -28.54 14.36 -5.58
C LEU A 251 -28.04 15.07 -4.32
N THR A 252 -26.73 15.04 -4.06
CA THR A 252 -26.13 15.69 -2.89
C THR A 252 -26.35 17.20 -2.90
N LYS A 253 -26.20 17.86 -4.06
CA LYS A 253 -26.53 19.28 -4.22
C LYS A 253 -28.01 19.56 -3.91
N THR A 254 -28.90 18.71 -4.41
CA THR A 254 -30.35 18.85 -4.21
C THR A 254 -30.73 18.69 -2.74
N LEU A 255 -30.21 17.66 -2.06
CA LEU A 255 -30.42 17.44 -0.62
C LEU A 255 -29.85 18.59 0.21
N ALA A 256 -28.66 19.09 -0.14
CA ALA A 256 -28.06 20.24 0.52
C ALA A 256 -28.89 21.52 0.33
N GLU A 257 -29.40 21.79 -0.87
CA GLU A 257 -30.26 22.93 -1.15
C GLU A 257 -31.60 22.83 -0.40
N MET A 258 -32.21 21.64 -0.36
CA MET A 258 -33.42 21.38 0.41
C MET A 258 -33.20 21.60 1.91
N SER A 259 -32.05 21.18 2.43
CA SER A 259 -31.65 21.43 3.82
C SER A 259 -31.44 22.92 4.10
N GLN A 260 -30.75 23.65 3.20
CA GLN A 260 -30.54 25.10 3.34
C GLN A 260 -31.87 25.87 3.32
N ARG A 261 -32.83 25.42 2.51
CA ARG A 261 -34.19 25.97 2.44
C ARG A 261 -35.10 25.47 3.58
N LYS A 262 -34.57 24.73 4.55
CA LYS A 262 -35.29 24.16 5.70
C LYS A 262 -36.47 23.24 5.31
N LYS A 263 -36.40 22.61 4.13
CA LYS A 263 -37.39 21.62 3.67
C LYS A 263 -37.06 20.20 4.14
N LEU A 264 -35.82 19.95 4.51
CA LEU A 264 -35.30 18.68 5.00
C LEU A 264 -34.36 18.97 6.18
N ASN A 265 -34.40 18.17 7.25
CA ASN A 265 -33.42 18.32 8.31
C ASN A 265 -32.13 17.57 7.93
N THR A 266 -30.98 18.09 8.37
CA THR A 266 -29.68 17.43 8.17
C THR A 266 -29.63 16.01 8.74
N ALA A 267 -30.39 15.72 9.81
CA ALA A 267 -30.49 14.39 10.40
C ALA A 267 -31.28 13.38 9.54
N ASP A 268 -32.10 13.86 8.60
CA ASP A 268 -32.91 13.02 7.72
C ASP A 268 -32.11 12.56 6.48
N ILE A 269 -30.93 13.14 6.25
CA ILE A 269 -30.02 12.75 5.16
C ILE A 269 -29.25 11.49 5.60
N THR A 270 -29.93 10.35 5.49
CA THR A 270 -29.37 9.02 5.81
C THR A 270 -28.92 8.30 4.54
N GLN A 271 -28.11 7.24 4.70
CA GLN A 271 -27.74 6.36 3.60
C GLN A 271 -28.97 5.73 2.94
N GLU A 272 -30.01 5.42 3.72
CA GLU A 272 -31.27 4.85 3.23
C GLU A 272 -32.02 5.82 2.30
N LEU A 273 -32.04 7.11 2.64
CA LEU A 273 -32.63 8.14 1.78
C LEU A 273 -31.87 8.24 0.45
N VAL A 274 -30.54 8.30 0.52
CA VAL A 274 -29.69 8.38 -0.70
C VAL A 274 -29.87 7.13 -1.56
N ASP A 275 -29.98 5.95 -0.93
CA ASP A 275 -30.18 4.69 -1.63
C ASP A 275 -31.56 4.60 -2.30
N ALA A 276 -32.62 5.05 -1.62
CA ALA A 276 -33.97 5.10 -2.18
C ALA A 276 -34.03 6.06 -3.38
N GLU A 277 -33.51 7.28 -3.23
CA GLU A 277 -33.51 8.30 -4.28
C GLU A 277 -32.69 7.88 -5.50
N LEU A 278 -31.47 7.34 -5.32
CA LEU A 278 -30.63 6.87 -6.43
C LEU A 278 -31.20 5.61 -7.09
N SER A 279 -31.87 4.75 -6.33
CA SER A 279 -32.52 3.55 -6.88
C SER A 279 -33.72 3.91 -7.75
N GLU A 280 -34.48 4.93 -7.36
CA GLU A 280 -35.62 5.44 -8.12
C GLU A 280 -35.18 6.29 -9.32
N SER A 281 -34.15 7.12 -9.16
CA SER A 281 -33.73 8.06 -10.21
C SER A 281 -32.83 7.43 -11.27
N VAL A 282 -31.99 6.46 -10.90
CA VAL A 282 -31.01 5.82 -11.81
C VAL A 282 -31.37 4.37 -12.07
N MET A 283 -31.13 3.49 -11.10
CA MET A 283 -31.48 2.07 -11.15
C MET A 283 -31.28 1.42 -9.77
N SER A 284 -31.98 0.31 -9.54
CA SER A 284 -31.70 -0.59 -8.40
C SER A 284 -30.36 -1.31 -8.56
N GLU A 285 -29.81 -1.80 -7.45
CA GLU A 285 -28.58 -2.61 -7.44
C GLU A 285 -28.72 -3.92 -8.26
N PRO A 286 -27.87 -4.17 -9.26
CA PRO A 286 -27.85 -5.43 -9.98
C PRO A 286 -27.29 -6.58 -9.13
N ASP A 287 -27.86 -7.78 -9.32
CA ASP A 287 -27.35 -9.01 -8.71
C ASP A 287 -26.07 -9.50 -9.42
N LEU A 288 -25.96 -9.27 -10.73
CA LEU A 288 -24.85 -9.70 -11.57
C LEU A 288 -24.48 -8.62 -12.59
N LEU A 289 -23.20 -8.28 -12.69
CA LEU A 289 -22.63 -7.37 -13.69
C LEU A 289 -21.66 -8.11 -14.60
N ILE A 290 -21.89 -8.08 -15.92
CA ILE A 290 -21.00 -8.66 -16.92
C ILE A 290 -20.14 -7.57 -17.56
N LEU A 291 -18.81 -7.72 -17.47
CA LEU A 291 -17.82 -6.74 -17.92
C LEU A 291 -16.90 -7.34 -19.01
N PHE A 292 -16.72 -6.61 -20.11
CA PHE A 292 -15.85 -6.97 -21.24
C PHE A 292 -14.68 -6.00 -21.36
N SER A 293 -13.51 -6.40 -20.88
CA SER A 293 -12.31 -5.55 -20.94
C SER A 293 -11.03 -6.35 -20.67
N PRO A 294 -9.85 -5.95 -21.20
CA PRO A 294 -8.59 -6.64 -20.91
C PRO A 294 -8.23 -6.67 -19.41
N HIS A 295 -8.67 -5.66 -18.67
CA HIS A 295 -8.47 -5.46 -17.23
C HIS A 295 -9.78 -5.01 -16.59
N VAL A 296 -10.02 -5.31 -15.31
CA VAL A 296 -11.26 -4.88 -14.63
C VAL A 296 -11.30 -3.36 -14.57
N GLU A 297 -12.13 -2.76 -15.42
CA GLU A 297 -12.32 -1.31 -15.52
C GLU A 297 -13.83 -1.05 -15.69
N LEU A 298 -14.41 -0.31 -14.74
CA LEU A 298 -15.85 -0.03 -14.75
C LEU A 298 -16.23 1.16 -15.64
N ALA A 299 -15.25 1.83 -16.26
CA ALA A 299 -15.45 2.89 -17.25
C ALA A 299 -16.45 4.01 -16.87
N GLY A 300 -16.60 4.30 -15.57
CA GLY A 300 -17.54 5.30 -15.04
C GLY A 300 -18.94 4.78 -14.68
N TYR A 301 -19.14 3.47 -14.67
CA TYR A 301 -20.38 2.82 -14.22
C TYR A 301 -20.84 3.30 -12.83
N PRO A 302 -22.16 3.41 -12.56
CA PRO A 302 -22.69 3.89 -11.29
C PRO A 302 -22.12 3.18 -10.06
N PRO A 303 -21.29 3.88 -9.24
CA PRO A 303 -20.55 3.22 -8.17
C PRO A 303 -21.40 2.91 -6.94
N TRP A 304 -22.53 3.60 -6.74
CA TRP A 304 -23.40 3.40 -5.58
C TRP A 304 -24.18 2.08 -5.66
N GLN A 305 -24.53 1.67 -6.87
CA GLN A 305 -25.38 0.52 -7.15
C GLN A 305 -24.62 -0.81 -7.24
N ILE A 306 -23.29 -0.84 -7.09
CA ILE A 306 -22.49 -2.06 -7.25
C ILE A 306 -21.85 -2.57 -5.94
N ARG A 307 -22.49 -2.30 -4.80
CA ARG A 307 -21.94 -2.60 -3.46
C ARG A 307 -21.88 -4.10 -3.20
N LEU A 308 -22.91 -4.82 -3.61
CA LEU A 308 -23.15 -6.25 -3.39
C LEU A 308 -23.31 -7.02 -4.72
N THR A 309 -23.02 -6.36 -5.85
CA THR A 309 -23.12 -6.95 -7.19
C THR A 309 -21.97 -7.92 -7.46
N GLU A 310 -22.31 -9.12 -7.92
CA GLU A 310 -21.30 -10.07 -8.43
C GLU A 310 -20.76 -9.58 -9.78
N ILE A 311 -19.44 -9.46 -9.95
CA ILE A 311 -18.83 -8.99 -11.20
C ILE A 311 -18.21 -10.15 -11.97
N PHE A 312 -18.80 -10.49 -13.11
CA PHE A 312 -18.27 -11.49 -14.04
C PHE A 312 -17.42 -10.82 -15.12
N HIS A 313 -16.08 -11.00 -15.02
CA HIS A 313 -15.10 -10.35 -15.90
C HIS A 313 -14.66 -11.24 -17.07
N VAL A 314 -14.81 -10.73 -18.29
CA VAL A 314 -14.46 -11.40 -19.54
C VAL A 314 -13.30 -10.65 -20.21
N ARG A 315 -12.12 -11.29 -20.23
CA ARG A 315 -10.85 -10.64 -20.61
C ARG A 315 -10.60 -10.55 -22.11
N ASP A 316 -10.98 -11.57 -22.86
CA ASP A 316 -10.55 -11.77 -24.25
C ASP A 316 -11.71 -11.71 -25.27
N SER A 317 -12.93 -11.35 -24.83
CA SER A 317 -14.09 -11.10 -25.71
C SER A 317 -14.43 -9.61 -25.76
N GLN A 318 -14.76 -9.10 -26.94
CA GLN A 318 -15.16 -7.71 -27.18
C GLN A 318 -16.67 -7.53 -27.35
N GLY A 319 -17.46 -8.61 -27.23
CA GLY A 319 -18.91 -8.55 -27.40
C GLY A 319 -19.65 -9.67 -26.67
N VAL A 320 -20.97 -9.54 -26.60
CA VAL A 320 -21.83 -10.46 -25.85
C VAL A 320 -22.26 -11.64 -26.71
N GLY A 321 -21.67 -12.82 -26.45
CA GLY A 321 -22.17 -14.08 -26.97
C GLY A 321 -23.00 -14.84 -25.93
N TYR A 322 -23.93 -15.68 -26.38
CA TYR A 322 -24.77 -16.48 -25.48
C TYR A 322 -23.94 -17.36 -24.53
N GLN A 323 -22.82 -17.90 -25.02
CA GLN A 323 -21.88 -18.67 -24.19
C GLN A 323 -21.33 -17.85 -23.01
N VAL A 324 -21.12 -16.55 -23.20
CA VAL A 324 -20.64 -15.65 -22.15
C VAL A 324 -21.77 -15.33 -21.17
N PHE A 325 -22.96 -15.05 -21.69
CA PHE A 325 -24.18 -14.85 -20.90
C PHE A 325 -24.43 -16.06 -19.97
N TYR A 326 -24.44 -17.28 -20.52
CA TYR A 326 -24.66 -18.51 -19.75
C TYR A 326 -23.55 -18.78 -18.72
N ARG A 327 -22.28 -18.59 -19.10
CA ARG A 327 -21.14 -18.69 -18.16
C ARG A 327 -21.29 -17.70 -17.00
N GLY A 328 -21.74 -16.47 -17.26
CA GLY A 328 -22.03 -15.47 -16.23
C GLY A 328 -23.11 -15.93 -15.25
N LEU A 329 -24.24 -16.44 -15.77
CA LEU A 329 -25.32 -16.98 -14.93
C LEU A 329 -24.87 -18.18 -14.11
N ARG A 330 -24.05 -19.07 -14.68
CA ARG A 330 -23.49 -20.22 -13.98
C ARG A 330 -22.54 -19.79 -12.85
N SER A 331 -21.65 -18.83 -13.12
CA SER A 331 -20.76 -18.24 -12.11
C SER A 331 -21.56 -17.66 -10.96
N PHE A 332 -22.63 -16.91 -11.26
CA PHE A 332 -23.53 -16.38 -10.25
C PHE A 332 -24.24 -17.48 -9.45
N ALA A 333 -24.67 -18.57 -10.09
CA ALA A 333 -25.33 -19.70 -9.45
C ALA A 333 -24.41 -20.50 -8.50
N GLU A 334 -23.12 -20.58 -8.84
CA GLU A 334 -22.09 -21.30 -8.07
C GLU A 334 -21.46 -20.43 -6.96
N ALA A 335 -21.53 -19.10 -7.07
CA ALA A 335 -20.95 -18.17 -6.09
C ALA A 335 -21.55 -18.37 -4.68
N GLN A 336 -20.67 -18.55 -3.68
CA GLN A 336 -21.04 -18.62 -2.27
C GLN A 336 -21.20 -17.20 -1.73
N MET A 337 -22.43 -16.69 -1.68
CA MET A 337 -22.72 -15.48 -0.93
C MET A 337 -22.87 -15.81 0.56
N PRO A 338 -22.18 -15.12 1.49
CA PRO A 338 -22.60 -15.11 2.88
C PRO A 338 -24.03 -14.59 2.94
N PHE A 339 -24.85 -15.28 3.72
CA PHE A 339 -26.29 -15.13 3.77
C PHE A 339 -26.69 -13.74 4.31
N SER A 340 -27.27 -12.85 3.49
CA SER A 340 -28.42 -11.99 3.84
C SER A 340 -28.81 -11.03 2.70
N LYS A 341 -29.86 -11.38 1.94
CA LYS A 341 -30.87 -10.40 1.50
C LYS A 341 -31.84 -10.22 2.66
N ASN A 342 -31.80 -9.10 3.38
CA ASN A 342 -32.78 -8.76 4.42
C ASN A 342 -33.59 -7.54 4.00
N HIS A 343 -34.67 -7.79 3.26
CA HIS A 343 -35.88 -7.00 3.46
C HIS A 343 -36.68 -7.66 4.59
N ARG A 344 -36.74 -6.96 5.72
CA ARG A 344 -37.79 -7.00 6.74
C ARG A 344 -37.94 -8.30 7.56
N TRP A 345 -37.45 -8.20 8.81
CA TRP A 345 -37.88 -9.02 9.94
C TRP A 345 -39.42 -9.01 10.07
N SER A 346 -40.06 -10.15 9.85
CA SER A 346 -41.30 -10.48 10.54
C SER A 346 -40.96 -11.54 11.59
N LEU A 347 -41.37 -11.24 12.82
CA LEU A 347 -41.28 -12.11 13.97
C LEU A 347 -42.04 -13.41 13.70
N ASN A 348 -41.30 -14.52 13.52
CA ASN A 348 -41.66 -15.85 13.99
C ASN A 348 -40.54 -16.85 13.66
N THR A 349 -39.51 -16.85 14.51
CA THR A 349 -38.50 -17.90 14.52
C THR A 349 -39.12 -19.15 15.16
N ARG A 350 -39.73 -20.01 14.34
CA ARG A 350 -39.77 -21.44 14.65
C ARG A 350 -38.43 -22.04 14.24
N GLN A 351 -37.77 -22.60 15.25
CA GLN A 351 -36.60 -23.46 15.15
C GLN A 351 -36.62 -24.32 13.89
N THR A 352 -35.61 -24.16 13.05
CA THR A 352 -35.13 -25.23 12.18
C THR A 352 -33.67 -25.49 12.55
N MET A 353 -33.48 -26.58 13.26
CA MET A 353 -32.17 -27.13 13.61
C MET A 353 -31.36 -27.39 12.34
N SER A 354 -30.18 -26.76 12.26
CA SER A 354 -29.09 -27.13 11.37
C SER A 354 -28.05 -27.91 12.18
N SER A 355 -27.57 -29.00 11.60
CA SER A 355 -26.47 -29.87 12.07
C SER A 355 -25.25 -29.08 12.59
N PRO A 356 -24.49 -29.58 13.60
CA PRO A 356 -23.41 -28.82 14.24
C PRO A 356 -22.30 -28.48 13.23
N ALA A 357 -21.97 -27.19 13.16
CA ALA A 357 -20.84 -26.68 12.39
C ALA A 357 -19.54 -27.30 12.91
N LYS A 358 -18.65 -27.74 12.01
CA LYS A 358 -17.31 -28.21 12.41
C LYS A 358 -16.56 -27.04 13.07
N ASP A 359 -15.96 -27.26 14.23
CA ASP A 359 -15.26 -26.22 15.03
C ASP A 359 -13.96 -25.69 14.39
N TYR A 360 -13.54 -26.27 13.26
CA TYR A 360 -12.29 -26.00 12.55
C TYR A 360 -12.46 -26.20 11.04
N GLN A 361 -11.59 -25.55 10.27
CA GLN A 361 -11.45 -25.72 8.82
C GLN A 361 -10.10 -26.37 8.51
N VAL A 362 -9.97 -27.00 7.34
CA VAL A 362 -8.71 -27.60 6.88
C VAL A 362 -8.31 -26.88 5.58
N GLU A 363 -7.18 -26.18 5.61
CA GLU A 363 -6.59 -25.52 4.45
C GLU A 363 -5.27 -26.22 4.10
N GLY A 364 -5.28 -27.02 3.04
CA GLY A 364 -4.15 -27.88 2.69
C GLY A 364 -3.90 -28.94 3.78
N ASP A 365 -2.68 -28.97 4.33
CA ASP A 365 -2.28 -29.87 5.42
C ASP A 365 -2.41 -29.20 6.81
N MET A 366 -2.96 -27.98 6.92
CA MET A 366 -3.10 -27.25 8.18
C MET A 366 -4.56 -27.15 8.64
N VAL A 367 -4.77 -27.32 9.94
CA VAL A 367 -6.05 -27.09 10.60
C VAL A 367 -6.12 -25.62 11.01
N VAL A 368 -7.08 -24.90 10.43
CA VAL A 368 -7.37 -23.49 10.71
C VAL A 368 -8.52 -23.42 11.71
N ILE A 369 -8.29 -22.71 12.80
CA ILE A 369 -9.27 -22.56 13.88
C ILE A 369 -9.72 -21.11 13.89
N PRO A 370 -11.01 -20.83 13.60
CA PRO A 370 -11.49 -19.47 13.67
C PRO A 370 -11.56 -19.00 15.13
N CYS A 371 -11.12 -17.76 15.34
CA CYS A 371 -11.26 -17.03 16.59
C CYS A 371 -12.75 -16.98 16.98
N PRO A 372 -13.12 -17.15 18.26
CA PRO A 372 -14.51 -16.97 18.70
C PRO A 372 -15.03 -15.60 18.28
N VAL A 373 -16.26 -15.51 17.79
CA VAL A 373 -16.86 -14.21 17.42
C VAL A 373 -17.40 -13.55 18.69
N VAL A 374 -16.82 -12.43 19.08
CA VAL A 374 -17.13 -11.70 20.32
C VAL A 374 -17.78 -10.36 19.97
N ARG A 375 -19.08 -10.41 19.60
CA ARG A 375 -19.89 -9.21 19.36
C ARG A 375 -20.24 -8.52 20.68
N THR A 376 -19.26 -7.87 21.29
CA THR A 376 -19.46 -7.09 22.51
C THR A 376 -19.92 -5.69 22.13
N GLY A 377 -21.15 -5.33 22.49
CA GLY A 377 -21.65 -3.95 22.45
C GLY A 377 -21.06 -3.06 23.57
N THR A 378 -19.98 -3.49 24.22
CA THR A 378 -19.34 -2.81 25.36
C THR A 378 -17.92 -2.43 24.99
N ALA A 379 -17.50 -1.22 25.35
CA ALA A 379 -16.17 -0.67 25.04
C ALA A 379 -14.97 -1.41 25.68
N ALA A 380 -15.20 -2.37 26.59
CA ALA A 380 -14.14 -3.06 27.33
C ALA A 380 -13.85 -4.47 26.79
N LEU A 381 -12.56 -4.79 26.61
CA LEU A 381 -12.09 -6.09 26.10
C LEU A 381 -12.19 -7.18 27.19
N ASN A 382 -13.06 -8.18 26.97
CA ASN A 382 -13.11 -9.37 27.81
C ASN A 382 -12.30 -10.53 27.22
N ARG A 383 -11.07 -10.71 27.70
CA ARG A 383 -10.11 -11.74 27.25
C ARG A 383 -10.63 -13.17 27.42
N ALA A 384 -11.49 -13.43 28.40
CA ALA A 384 -12.03 -14.77 28.65
C ALA A 384 -12.91 -15.27 27.49
N LEU A 385 -13.53 -14.36 26.74
CA LEU A 385 -14.39 -14.68 25.59
C LEU A 385 -13.62 -15.23 24.38
N PHE A 386 -12.29 -15.15 24.39
CA PHE A 386 -11.41 -15.67 23.35
C PHE A 386 -10.95 -17.12 23.62
N THR A 387 -11.49 -17.76 24.65
CA THR A 387 -11.17 -19.15 24.95
C THR A 387 -11.94 -20.09 24.02
N LYS A 388 -11.24 -20.98 23.33
CA LYS A 388 -11.83 -22.03 22.49
C LYS A 388 -11.14 -23.36 22.76
N THR A 389 -11.92 -24.42 22.93
CA THR A 389 -11.41 -25.78 23.15
C THR A 389 -11.80 -26.66 21.99
N ILE A 390 -10.87 -27.47 21.49
CA ILE A 390 -11.12 -28.47 20.44
C ILE A 390 -10.74 -29.84 20.96
N GLY A 391 -11.68 -30.78 20.84
CA GLY A 391 -11.40 -32.20 21.07
C GLY A 391 -10.67 -32.82 19.88
N VAL A 392 -9.52 -33.43 20.15
CA VAL A 392 -8.68 -34.18 19.20
C VAL A 392 -8.26 -35.51 19.81
N ALA A 393 -7.60 -36.36 19.03
CA ALA A 393 -6.89 -37.53 19.57
C ALA A 393 -5.43 -37.20 19.86
N ALA A 394 -4.81 -37.95 20.77
CA ALA A 394 -3.38 -37.92 20.99
C ALA A 394 -2.81 -39.34 21.07
N ALA A 395 -1.63 -39.55 20.51
CA ALA A 395 -0.83 -40.74 20.73
C ALA A 395 -0.03 -40.56 22.02
N ALA A 396 -0.47 -41.18 23.11
CA ALA A 396 0.25 -41.27 24.37
C ALA A 396 1.33 -42.35 24.26
N LEU A 397 2.58 -41.96 24.48
CA LEU A 397 3.74 -42.83 24.28
C LEU A 397 4.14 -43.50 25.59
N GLU A 398 4.38 -44.82 25.54
CA GLU A 398 4.76 -45.60 26.72
C GLU A 398 6.20 -45.29 27.16
N HIS A 399 7.01 -44.56 26.40
CA HIS A 399 8.26 -43.95 26.87
C HIS A 399 8.65 -42.75 26.00
N ASN A 400 9.22 -41.70 26.62
CA ASN A 400 9.65 -40.49 25.92
C ASN A 400 10.72 -40.74 24.83
N LYS A 401 11.45 -41.86 24.90
CA LYS A 401 12.42 -42.27 23.86
C LYS A 401 11.77 -42.49 22.49
N PHE A 402 10.48 -42.80 22.46
CA PHE A 402 9.73 -43.07 21.23
C PHE A 402 9.21 -41.80 20.54
N ILE A 403 9.28 -40.63 21.19
CA ILE A 403 8.78 -39.36 20.64
C ILE A 403 9.40 -39.06 19.28
N ALA A 404 10.73 -39.14 19.17
CA ALA A 404 11.43 -38.79 17.94
C ALA A 404 11.12 -39.75 16.77
N LYS A 405 10.94 -41.06 17.08
CA LYS A 405 10.56 -42.09 16.11
C LYS A 405 9.16 -41.80 15.56
N TYR A 406 8.16 -41.76 16.43
CA TYR A 406 6.77 -41.61 16.02
C TYR A 406 6.44 -40.24 15.48
N ARG A 407 7.07 -39.17 15.98
CA ARG A 407 6.88 -37.83 15.43
C ARG A 407 7.22 -37.79 13.94
N LYS A 408 8.41 -38.29 13.55
CA LYS A 408 8.83 -38.29 12.14
C LYS A 408 7.92 -39.17 11.28
N SER A 409 7.53 -40.34 11.78
CA SER A 409 6.67 -41.26 11.05
C SER A 409 5.25 -40.70 10.86
N LEU A 410 4.67 -40.06 11.88
CA LEU A 410 3.34 -39.44 11.82
C LEU A 410 3.35 -38.13 11.02
N GLU A 411 4.43 -37.34 11.07
CA GLU A 411 4.63 -36.17 10.20
C GLU A 411 4.68 -36.60 8.73
N HIS A 412 5.40 -37.69 8.40
CA HIS A 412 5.45 -38.22 7.03
C HIS A 412 4.11 -38.80 6.57
N GLY A 413 3.37 -39.44 7.49
CA GLY A 413 2.04 -40.00 7.24
C GLY A 413 0.91 -38.97 7.23
N LYS A 414 1.20 -37.69 7.52
CA LYS A 414 0.21 -36.60 7.71
C LYS A 414 -0.84 -36.87 8.81
N GLU A 415 -0.52 -37.73 9.77
CA GLU A 415 -1.43 -38.11 10.87
C GLU A 415 -1.25 -37.25 12.14
N ILE A 416 -0.35 -36.25 12.09
CA ILE A 416 -0.06 -35.35 13.21
C ILE A 416 -0.87 -34.06 13.09
N LEU A 417 -1.31 -33.49 14.22
CA LEU A 417 -2.01 -32.21 14.23
C LEU A 417 -1.07 -31.08 13.79
N SER A 418 -1.38 -30.47 12.65
CA SER A 418 -0.67 -29.31 12.12
C SER A 418 -1.51 -28.05 12.31
N VAL A 419 -1.22 -27.28 13.37
CA VAL A 419 -1.88 -26.00 13.70
C VAL A 419 -0.79 -24.94 13.89
N ALA A 420 -1.02 -23.73 13.35
CA ALA A 420 -0.09 -22.63 13.46
C ALA A 420 0.21 -22.30 14.94
N ARG A 421 1.48 -22.01 15.27
CA ARG A 421 1.91 -21.60 16.63
C ARG A 421 1.62 -22.60 17.76
N VAL A 422 1.18 -23.82 17.47
CA VAL A 422 0.98 -24.90 18.45
C VAL A 422 1.98 -26.02 18.21
N SER A 423 2.69 -26.43 19.27
CA SER A 423 3.51 -27.63 19.21
C SER A 423 2.63 -28.88 19.24
N PRO A 424 2.84 -29.86 18.34
CA PRO A 424 2.12 -31.13 18.38
C PRO A 424 2.58 -32.04 19.54
N ILE A 425 3.70 -31.73 20.20
CA ILE A 425 4.13 -32.45 21.41
C ILE A 425 3.53 -31.75 22.63
N ARG A 426 2.68 -32.45 23.37
CA ARG A 426 2.04 -31.93 24.58
C ARG A 426 2.27 -32.85 25.78
N PRO A 427 2.17 -32.34 27.02
CA PRO A 427 2.14 -33.19 28.21
C PRO A 427 0.93 -34.14 28.15
N HIS A 428 1.05 -35.30 28.79
CA HIS A 428 -0.07 -36.24 28.91
C HIS A 428 -1.29 -35.58 29.60
N PRO A 429 -2.55 -35.87 29.21
CA PRO A 429 -3.72 -35.22 29.82
C PRO A 429 -3.95 -35.62 31.29
N ASP A 430 -3.50 -36.82 31.69
CA ASP A 430 -3.45 -37.21 33.11
C ASP A 430 -2.35 -36.42 33.85
N VAL A 431 -2.76 -35.65 34.85
CA VAL A 431 -1.91 -34.78 35.69
C VAL A 431 -0.78 -35.57 36.38
N SER A 432 -1.04 -36.81 36.80
CA SER A 432 -0.05 -37.65 37.47
C SER A 432 1.08 -38.05 36.51
N LEU A 433 0.73 -38.50 35.31
CA LEU A 433 1.67 -38.88 34.26
C LEU A 433 2.40 -37.65 33.68
N ALA A 434 1.70 -36.52 33.53
CA ALA A 434 2.31 -35.26 33.11
C ALA A 434 3.39 -34.78 34.08
N SER A 435 3.14 -34.90 35.40
CA SER A 435 4.12 -34.54 36.43
C SER A 435 5.38 -35.42 36.41
N GLN A 436 5.25 -36.66 35.93
CA GLN A 436 6.37 -37.57 35.66
C GLN A 436 7.09 -37.27 34.31
N GLY A 437 6.66 -36.23 33.60
CA GLY A 437 7.23 -35.80 32.33
C GLY A 437 6.76 -36.61 31.12
N ARG A 438 5.69 -37.40 31.23
CA ARG A 438 5.09 -38.14 30.09
C ARG A 438 4.51 -37.16 29.06
N LYS A 439 4.73 -37.45 27.78
CA LYS A 439 4.25 -36.63 26.66
C LYS A 439 3.43 -37.45 25.67
N CYS A 440 2.58 -36.76 24.93
CA CYS A 440 1.79 -37.30 23.84
C CYS A 440 1.97 -36.46 22.56
N LEU A 441 1.65 -37.05 21.42
CA LEU A 441 1.63 -36.40 20.11
C LEU A 441 0.19 -36.15 19.71
N LEU A 442 -0.17 -34.89 19.49
CA LEU A 442 -1.49 -34.52 18.99
C LEU A 442 -1.69 -35.03 17.57
N LEU A 443 -2.83 -35.65 17.30
CA LEU A 443 -3.16 -36.28 16.02
C LEU A 443 -4.14 -35.43 15.22
N GLU A 444 -4.17 -35.64 13.91
CA GLU A 444 -5.13 -34.98 13.02
C GLU A 444 -6.58 -35.24 13.48
N PRO A 445 -7.49 -34.25 13.37
CA PRO A 445 -8.89 -34.40 13.81
C PRO A 445 -9.68 -35.57 13.18
N GLY A 446 -9.20 -36.14 12.07
CA GLY A 446 -9.80 -37.34 11.46
C GLY A 446 -9.59 -38.62 12.27
N VAL A 447 -8.59 -38.67 13.15
CA VAL A 447 -8.26 -39.83 13.98
C VAL A 447 -9.14 -39.86 15.23
N LYS A 448 -9.90 -40.95 15.42
CA LYS A 448 -10.80 -41.12 16.57
C LYS A 448 -10.27 -42.19 17.53
N PRO A 449 -10.11 -41.89 18.84
CA PRO A 449 -9.59 -42.87 19.81
C PRO A 449 -10.48 -44.11 19.97
N SER A 450 -11.79 -43.96 19.78
CA SER A 450 -12.77 -45.05 19.93
C SER A 450 -12.94 -45.91 18.67
N ASP A 451 -12.30 -45.54 17.55
CA ASP A 451 -12.50 -46.20 16.26
C ASP A 451 -11.16 -46.51 15.57
N PRO A 452 -10.61 -47.72 15.77
CA PRO A 452 -9.35 -48.14 15.15
C PRO A 452 -9.36 -48.18 13.61
N SER A 453 -10.53 -48.13 12.97
CA SER A 453 -10.61 -48.04 11.51
C SER A 453 -10.04 -46.72 10.98
N THR A 454 -10.07 -45.67 11.80
CA THR A 454 -9.54 -44.33 11.48
C THR A 454 -8.02 -44.21 11.63
N TRP A 455 -7.35 -45.22 12.20
CA TRP A 455 -5.92 -45.16 12.47
C TRP A 455 -5.11 -45.60 11.25
N GLY A 456 -4.10 -44.81 10.87
CA GLY A 456 -3.16 -45.19 9.83
C GLY A 456 -2.19 -46.29 10.28
N PRO A 457 -1.34 -46.77 9.35
CA PRO A 457 -0.48 -47.92 9.58
C PRO A 457 0.55 -47.69 10.70
N VAL A 458 0.99 -46.44 10.89
CA VAL A 458 1.95 -46.06 11.93
C VAL A 458 1.34 -46.21 13.32
N LEU A 459 0.11 -45.72 13.51
CA LEU A 459 -0.60 -45.82 14.79
C LEU A 459 -0.96 -47.28 15.13
N LYS A 460 -1.47 -48.04 14.16
CA LYS A 460 -1.81 -49.47 14.35
C LYS A 460 -0.60 -50.29 14.80
N THR A 461 0.52 -50.15 14.09
CA THR A 461 1.78 -50.84 14.43
C THR A 461 2.30 -50.44 15.81
N GLY A 462 2.16 -49.17 16.18
CA GLY A 462 2.61 -48.68 17.50
C GLY A 462 1.77 -49.22 18.65
N VAL A 463 0.45 -49.35 18.46
CA VAL A 463 -0.46 -49.95 19.44
C VAL A 463 -0.23 -51.46 19.57
N GLU A 464 -0.07 -52.17 18.46
CA GLU A 464 0.24 -53.61 18.45
C GLU A 464 1.55 -53.94 19.18
N ASN A 465 2.58 -53.10 19.00
CA ASN A 465 3.86 -53.24 19.69
C ASN A 465 3.85 -52.74 21.15
N GLN A 466 2.69 -52.28 21.66
CA GLN A 466 2.56 -51.69 23.00
C GLN A 466 3.51 -50.49 23.24
N GLU A 467 3.89 -49.78 22.17
CA GLU A 467 4.77 -48.60 22.26
C GLU A 467 3.98 -47.30 22.45
N LEU A 468 2.70 -47.27 22.05
CA LEU A 468 1.80 -46.14 22.21
C LEU A 468 0.33 -46.57 22.37
N THR A 469 -0.48 -45.66 22.90
CA THR A 469 -1.95 -45.78 22.98
C THR A 469 -2.60 -44.51 22.43
N VAL A 470 -3.74 -44.64 21.75
CA VAL A 470 -4.51 -43.49 21.25
C VAL A 470 -5.55 -43.09 22.31
N ILE A 471 -5.52 -41.85 22.76
CA ILE A 471 -6.39 -41.32 23.82
C ILE A 471 -7.11 -40.04 23.38
N PRO A 472 -8.28 -39.70 23.94
CA PRO A 472 -8.89 -38.39 23.73
C PRO A 472 -8.04 -37.29 24.37
N TYR A 473 -8.00 -36.12 23.73
CA TYR A 473 -7.22 -34.97 24.19
C TYR A 473 -7.95 -33.67 23.83
N GLU A 474 -7.94 -32.69 24.73
CA GLU A 474 -8.52 -31.36 24.48
C GLU A 474 -7.43 -30.31 24.35
N VAL A 475 -7.43 -29.58 23.23
CA VAL A 475 -6.52 -28.47 23.00
C VAL A 475 -7.28 -27.17 23.27
N GLN A 476 -6.83 -26.42 24.28
CA GLN A 476 -7.36 -25.12 24.63
C GLN A 476 -6.52 -24.01 23.97
N PHE A 477 -7.21 -23.08 23.32
CA PHE A 477 -6.69 -21.86 22.72
C PHE A 477 -7.25 -20.69 23.53
N ASP A 478 -6.37 -19.93 24.18
CA ASP A 478 -6.74 -18.77 24.99
C ASP A 478 -6.49 -17.46 24.22
N TYR A 479 -6.66 -16.34 24.91
CA TYR A 479 -6.43 -15.02 24.33
C TYR A 479 -5.04 -14.89 23.69
N ASP A 480 -3.99 -15.42 24.32
CA ASP A 480 -2.59 -15.24 23.92
C ASP A 480 -2.27 -15.91 22.58
N TYR A 481 -2.99 -16.98 22.24
CA TYR A 481 -2.85 -17.66 20.95
C TYR A 481 -3.23 -16.78 19.73
N TRP A 482 -4.24 -15.92 19.90
CA TRP A 482 -4.80 -15.10 18.83
C TRP A 482 -3.91 -13.91 18.50
N THR A 483 -3.71 -13.63 17.22
CA THR A 483 -2.99 -12.42 16.80
C THR A 483 -3.84 -11.17 17.02
N TYR A 484 -3.21 -9.99 16.98
CA TYR A 484 -3.94 -8.72 16.99
C TYR A 484 -5.05 -8.69 15.94
N ARG A 485 -4.79 -9.16 14.71
CA ARG A 485 -5.79 -9.19 13.63
C ARG A 485 -6.95 -10.13 13.95
N ASP A 486 -6.68 -11.30 14.51
CA ASP A 486 -7.71 -12.29 14.89
C ASP A 486 -8.63 -11.75 15.98
N VAL A 487 -8.05 -11.07 16.98
CA VAL A 487 -8.81 -10.44 18.06
C VAL A 487 -9.63 -9.26 17.52
N MET A 488 -9.03 -8.40 16.70
CA MET A 488 -9.72 -7.25 16.10
C MET A 488 -10.87 -7.67 15.17
N ALA A 489 -10.69 -8.68 14.32
CA ALA A 489 -11.75 -9.19 13.46
C ALA A 489 -12.91 -9.82 14.25
N SER A 490 -12.63 -10.37 15.44
CA SER A 490 -13.66 -10.94 16.30
C SER A 490 -14.54 -9.88 16.98
N VAL A 491 -13.98 -8.70 17.28
CA VAL A 491 -14.67 -7.61 18.01
C VAL A 491 -15.24 -6.53 17.10
N LEU A 492 -14.61 -6.29 15.95
CA LEU A 492 -15.06 -5.26 15.01
C LEU A 492 -16.28 -5.75 14.20
N PRO A 493 -17.18 -4.83 13.81
CA PRO A 493 -18.18 -5.10 12.79
C PRO A 493 -17.56 -5.63 11.49
N GLU A 494 -18.26 -6.51 10.79
CA GLU A 494 -17.77 -7.19 9.58
C GLU A 494 -17.42 -6.20 8.46
N GLU A 495 -18.08 -5.03 8.42
CA GLU A 495 -17.82 -3.95 7.45
C GLU A 495 -16.43 -3.29 7.64
N LEU A 496 -15.80 -3.50 8.80
CA LEU A 496 -14.48 -2.96 9.14
C LEU A 496 -13.36 -4.02 9.04
N HIS A 497 -13.65 -5.20 8.48
CA HIS A 497 -12.66 -6.28 8.40
C HIS A 497 -11.68 -6.13 7.23
N ASP A 498 -12.06 -5.40 6.19
CA ASP A 498 -11.26 -5.25 4.96
C ASP A 498 -9.91 -4.54 5.20
N GLU A 499 -9.89 -3.55 6.10
CA GLU A 499 -8.70 -2.72 6.37
C GLU A 499 -8.38 -2.58 7.85
N ILE A 500 -8.39 -3.68 8.61
CA ILE A 500 -8.05 -3.66 10.04
C ILE A 500 -6.68 -2.96 10.25
N PRO A 501 -6.61 -1.89 11.07
CA PRO A 501 -5.38 -1.13 11.26
C PRO A 501 -4.32 -1.98 11.96
N THR A 502 -3.32 -2.43 11.20
CA THR A 502 -2.20 -3.25 11.71
C THR A 502 -0.90 -2.46 11.86
N GLY A 503 -0.78 -1.32 11.17
CA GLY A 503 0.43 -0.49 11.19
C GLY A 503 0.41 0.57 12.28
N PHE A 504 1.43 0.58 13.13
CA PHE A 504 1.69 1.63 14.11
C PHE A 504 3.19 1.98 14.14
N ASN A 505 3.52 3.16 14.65
CA ASN A 505 4.92 3.58 14.83
C ASN A 505 5.34 3.34 16.28
N ILE A 506 6.63 3.06 16.52
CA ILE A 506 7.16 2.81 17.85
C ILE A 506 8.34 3.76 18.14
N ALA A 507 8.34 4.35 19.33
CA ALA A 507 9.48 5.02 19.93
C ALA A 507 9.72 4.42 21.32
N GLY A 508 10.76 3.59 21.46
CA GLY A 508 11.02 2.88 22.70
C GLY A 508 9.85 1.99 23.10
N HIS A 509 9.25 2.26 24.26
CA HIS A 509 8.07 1.53 24.76
C HIS A 509 6.73 2.18 24.39
N VAL A 510 6.75 3.30 23.65
CA VAL A 510 5.55 4.04 23.26
C VAL A 510 5.17 3.66 21.84
N ALA A 511 3.92 3.24 21.64
CA ALA A 511 3.32 3.03 20.32
C ALA A 511 2.41 4.21 19.95
N HIS A 512 2.48 4.64 18.69
CA HIS A 512 1.61 5.65 18.11
C HIS A 512 0.72 5.01 17.05
N LEU A 513 -0.59 5.06 17.29
CA LEU A 513 -1.64 4.57 16.41
C LEU A 513 -2.02 5.63 15.35
N ASN A 514 -2.04 5.22 14.08
CA ASN A 514 -2.62 6.02 13.00
C ASN A 514 -3.95 5.37 12.58
N LEU A 515 -5.05 5.84 13.15
CA LEU A 515 -6.39 5.33 12.84
C LEU A 515 -7.08 6.22 11.81
N ARG A 516 -7.81 5.60 10.87
CA ARG A 516 -8.76 6.31 10.02
C ARG A 516 -10.06 6.55 10.78
N ASP A 517 -10.87 7.51 10.31
CA ASP A 517 -12.07 7.99 11.00
C ASP A 517 -13.05 6.88 11.39
N ASN A 518 -13.24 5.88 10.51
CA ASN A 518 -14.11 4.73 10.75
C ASN A 518 -13.65 3.81 11.90
N TYR A 519 -12.36 3.85 12.28
CA TYR A 519 -11.81 3.09 13.40
C TYR A 519 -11.66 3.90 14.70
N LEU A 520 -11.88 5.22 14.67
CA LEU A 520 -11.79 6.08 15.86
C LEU A 520 -12.71 5.63 17.02
N PRO A 521 -13.94 5.14 16.79
CA PRO A 521 -14.78 4.61 17.87
C PRO A 521 -14.15 3.44 18.64
N TYR A 522 -13.21 2.72 18.01
CA TYR A 522 -12.55 1.53 18.55
C TYR A 522 -11.10 1.81 19.01
N LYS A 523 -10.69 3.08 19.09
CA LYS A 523 -9.29 3.46 19.37
C LYS A 523 -8.75 2.91 20.69
N TYR A 524 -9.55 2.94 21.75
CA TYR A 524 -9.18 2.40 23.07
C TYR A 524 -9.06 0.88 23.05
N LEU A 525 -9.98 0.20 22.36
CA LEU A 525 -9.96 -1.25 22.19
C LEU A 525 -8.72 -1.70 21.42
N ALA A 526 -8.43 -1.05 20.29
CA ALA A 526 -7.24 -1.33 19.49
C ALA A 526 -5.96 -1.09 20.30
N ALA A 527 -5.90 -0.01 21.09
CA ALA A 527 -4.77 0.31 21.95
C ALA A 527 -4.55 -0.73 23.06
N GLU A 528 -5.63 -1.19 23.71
CA GLU A 528 -5.55 -2.25 24.72
C GLU A 528 -5.00 -3.56 24.14
N ILE A 529 -5.49 -3.97 22.95
CA ILE A 529 -5.01 -5.18 22.27
C ILE A 529 -3.55 -5.01 21.84
N ILE A 530 -3.12 -3.83 21.36
CA ILE A 530 -1.72 -3.57 21.02
C ILE A 530 -0.83 -3.74 22.25
N LEU A 531 -1.25 -3.20 23.40
CA LEU A 531 -0.50 -3.31 24.64
C LEU A 531 -0.36 -4.78 25.07
N ASP A 532 -1.45 -5.55 25.03
CA ASP A 532 -1.43 -6.98 25.38
C ASP A 532 -0.55 -7.81 24.43
N LYS A 533 -0.61 -7.53 23.12
CA LYS A 533 0.07 -8.32 22.08
C LYS A 533 1.53 -7.95 21.87
N ASN A 534 2.00 -6.85 22.46
CA ASN A 534 3.37 -6.36 22.27
C ASN A 534 4.02 -6.06 23.64
N PRO A 535 4.72 -7.02 24.26
CA PRO A 535 5.29 -6.86 25.61
C PRO A 535 6.30 -5.72 25.77
N GLN A 536 6.88 -5.22 24.67
CA GLN A 536 7.78 -4.07 24.66
C GLN A 536 7.04 -2.73 24.79
N ILE A 537 5.77 -2.69 24.38
CA ILE A 537 4.92 -1.51 24.42
C ILE A 537 4.28 -1.44 25.81
N LYS A 538 4.39 -0.27 26.45
CA LYS A 538 3.72 0.00 27.72
C LYS A 538 2.68 1.10 27.61
N THR A 539 2.87 2.01 26.65
CA THR A 539 2.02 3.19 26.45
C THR A 539 1.62 3.27 25.00
N VAL A 540 0.33 3.46 24.72
CA VAL A 540 -0.20 3.66 23.38
C VAL A 540 -0.84 5.04 23.31
N ILE A 541 -0.43 5.84 22.33
CA ILE A 541 -0.92 7.20 22.12
C ILE A 541 -1.53 7.36 20.74
N ASN A 542 -2.37 8.39 20.61
CA ASN A 542 -2.80 8.98 19.35
C ASN A 542 -2.29 10.42 19.28
N LYS A 543 -1.76 10.84 18.14
CA LYS A 543 -1.35 12.24 17.92
C LYS A 543 -2.56 13.04 17.46
N VAL A 544 -2.83 14.14 18.14
CA VAL A 544 -4.02 14.96 17.88
C VAL A 544 -3.76 15.96 16.75
N ASP A 545 -2.49 16.39 16.59
CA ASP A 545 -2.10 17.41 15.60
C ASP A 545 -1.02 16.91 14.64
N ASN A 546 -0.96 17.55 13.47
CA ASN A 546 0.11 17.34 12.50
C ASN A 546 1.42 17.99 12.99
N VAL A 547 2.50 17.21 12.99
CA VAL A 547 3.83 17.69 13.41
C VAL A 547 4.32 18.83 12.50
N GLY A 548 4.60 20.00 13.09
CA GLY A 548 5.29 21.11 12.44
C GLY A 548 4.41 22.23 11.86
N SER A 549 3.08 22.10 11.85
CA SER A 549 2.18 23.21 11.48
C SER A 549 1.88 24.16 12.64
N GLU A 550 1.96 23.69 13.88
CA GLU A 550 1.52 24.44 15.07
C GLU A 550 2.63 24.67 16.11
N SER A 551 3.79 24.02 15.96
CA SER A 551 4.93 24.13 16.89
C SER A 551 6.24 24.32 16.13
N GLU A 552 6.91 25.44 16.40
CA GLU A 552 8.26 25.75 15.91
C GLU A 552 9.29 24.67 16.30
N PHE A 553 9.09 24.03 17.46
CA PHE A 553 9.97 22.97 17.98
C PHE A 553 9.63 21.58 17.47
N ARG A 554 8.67 21.44 16.54
CA ARG A 554 8.18 20.16 16.01
C ARG A 554 7.70 19.18 17.10
N THR A 555 7.19 19.72 18.20
CA THR A 555 6.45 18.95 19.22
C THR A 555 5.04 18.62 18.72
N PHE A 556 4.36 17.69 19.40
CA PHE A 556 3.01 17.28 19.04
C PHE A 556 2.14 17.14 20.29
N GLN A 557 0.86 17.47 20.17
CA GLN A 557 -0.14 17.10 21.17
C GLN A 557 -0.54 15.64 20.98
N TYR A 558 -0.86 14.98 22.09
CA TYR A 558 -1.22 13.57 22.11
C TYR A 558 -2.29 13.30 23.16
N GLU A 559 -3.01 12.20 22.95
CA GLU A 559 -3.86 11.59 23.96
C GLU A 559 -3.33 10.17 24.25
N VAL A 560 -3.37 9.77 25.52
CA VAL A 560 -3.06 8.39 25.92
C VAL A 560 -4.30 7.53 25.70
N LEU A 561 -4.15 6.47 24.90
CA LEU A 561 -5.21 5.51 24.61
C LEU A 561 -5.13 4.28 25.52
N ALA A 562 -3.93 3.82 25.89
CA ALA A 562 -3.75 2.71 26.82
C ALA A 562 -2.39 2.81 27.53
N GLY A 563 -2.33 2.29 28.76
CA GLY A 563 -1.12 2.31 29.58
C GLY A 563 -0.93 3.59 30.40
N PRO A 564 0.19 3.70 31.15
CA PRO A 564 0.51 4.90 31.91
C PRO A 564 0.88 6.07 30.98
N ASP A 565 0.64 7.29 31.43
CA ASP A 565 1.12 8.50 30.74
C ASP A 565 2.64 8.67 30.97
N ASP A 566 3.43 7.85 30.30
CA ASP A 566 4.89 7.89 30.29
C ASP A 566 5.40 7.95 28.85
N LEU A 567 5.98 9.10 28.49
CA LEU A 567 6.65 9.32 27.21
C LEU A 567 8.18 9.40 27.32
N ASN A 568 8.75 9.05 28.47
CA ASN A 568 10.19 8.95 28.62
C ASN A 568 10.68 7.67 27.94
N VAL A 569 11.13 7.80 26.70
CA VAL A 569 11.53 6.68 25.88
C VAL A 569 13.03 6.49 25.91
N ARG A 570 13.45 5.23 25.78
CA ARG A 570 14.82 4.85 25.50
C ARG A 570 14.85 4.15 24.14
N VAL A 571 15.66 4.66 23.22
CA VAL A 571 15.85 4.08 21.90
C VAL A 571 17.33 3.82 21.64
N SER A 572 17.60 2.89 20.73
CA SER A 572 18.95 2.57 20.27
C SER A 572 18.98 2.70 18.75
N GLU A 573 19.93 3.46 18.23
CA GLU A 573 20.14 3.66 16.79
C GLU A 573 21.66 3.81 16.52
N SER A 574 22.20 3.16 15.49
CA SER A 574 23.64 3.23 15.15
C SER A 574 24.57 2.97 16.37
N ASP A 575 24.27 1.90 17.11
CA ASP A 575 24.91 1.54 18.39
C ASP A 575 24.87 2.63 19.48
N CYS A 576 24.10 3.70 19.32
CA CYS A 576 23.99 4.81 20.26
C CYS A 576 22.65 4.75 21.01
N ILE A 577 22.69 5.07 22.30
CA ILE A 577 21.49 5.09 23.15
C ILE A 577 21.02 6.52 23.33
N PHE A 578 19.74 6.77 23.08
CA PHE A 578 19.08 8.05 23.31
C PHE A 578 17.95 7.88 24.33
N GLU A 579 17.86 8.80 25.28
CA GLU A 579 16.79 8.86 26.27
C GLU A 579 16.21 10.26 26.29
N PHE A 580 14.90 10.36 26.10
CA PHE A 580 14.20 11.63 25.97
C PHE A 580 12.71 11.50 26.24
N ASP A 581 12.06 12.62 26.48
CA ASP A 581 10.60 12.73 26.52
C ASP A 581 10.08 12.91 25.09
N TYR A 582 9.34 11.93 24.59
CA TYR A 582 8.88 11.90 23.20
C TYR A 582 7.91 13.05 22.86
N SER A 583 7.25 13.66 23.85
CA SER A 583 6.38 14.82 23.60
C SER A 583 7.14 16.13 23.35
N LYS A 584 8.39 16.21 23.84
CA LYS A 584 9.16 17.46 23.88
C LYS A 584 10.15 17.61 22.74
N VAL A 585 10.42 16.53 22.00
CA VAL A 585 11.38 16.52 20.90
C VAL A 585 10.88 15.73 19.70
N TYR A 586 11.36 16.10 18.52
CA TYR A 586 11.08 15.34 17.31
C TYR A 586 11.95 14.08 17.23
N TRP A 587 11.31 12.91 17.06
CA TRP A 587 11.99 11.64 16.79
C TRP A 587 11.21 10.80 15.78
N ASN A 588 11.93 10.17 14.84
CA ASN A 588 11.35 9.25 13.85
C ASN A 588 12.31 8.11 13.53
N SER A 589 12.04 6.93 14.10
CA SER A 589 12.83 5.71 13.91
C SER A 589 12.91 5.25 12.44
N LYS A 590 12.01 5.72 11.55
CA LYS A 590 12.06 5.35 10.13
C LYS A 590 13.13 6.10 9.32
N LEU A 591 13.88 7.01 9.94
CA LEU A 591 14.99 7.74 9.32
C LEU A 591 16.36 7.08 9.57
N GLU A 592 16.42 5.98 10.33
CA GLU A 592 17.67 5.28 10.67
C GLU A 592 18.53 4.96 9.44
N ALA A 593 17.91 4.48 8.35
CA ALA A 593 18.64 4.18 7.11
C ALA A 593 19.28 5.43 6.48
N GLU A 594 18.61 6.58 6.55
CA GLU A 594 19.14 7.86 6.05
C GLU A 594 20.23 8.41 6.97
N HIS A 595 20.04 8.27 8.28
CA HIS A 595 21.05 8.61 9.26
C HIS A 595 22.34 7.82 9.01
N ALA A 596 22.25 6.49 8.92
CA ALA A 596 23.38 5.62 8.62
C ALA A 596 24.07 6.01 7.30
N ARG A 597 23.29 6.26 6.24
CA ARG A 597 23.82 6.66 4.93
C ARG A 597 24.69 7.92 5.00
N LEU A 598 24.25 8.97 5.71
CA LEU A 598 25.06 10.19 5.86
C LEU A 598 26.23 9.98 6.81
N ILE A 599 26.03 9.29 7.93
CA ILE A 599 27.11 8.97 8.89
C ILE A 599 28.25 8.22 8.20
N ASP A 600 27.93 7.30 7.27
CA ASP A 600 28.91 6.51 6.52
C ASP A 600 29.80 7.37 5.61
N LEU A 601 29.32 8.52 5.15
CA LEU A 601 30.13 9.47 4.37
C LEU A 601 31.20 10.17 5.22
N PHE A 602 30.95 10.38 6.51
CA PHE A 602 31.86 11.15 7.36
C PHE A 602 33.11 10.35 7.75
N ARG A 603 34.27 10.99 7.59
CA ARG A 603 35.58 10.37 7.85
C ARG A 603 36.14 10.79 9.21
N PRO A 604 36.83 9.88 9.93
CA PRO A 604 37.47 10.23 11.20
C PRO A 604 38.39 11.44 11.07
N GLY A 605 38.29 12.38 12.01
CA GLY A 605 39.05 13.63 12.01
C GLY A 605 38.43 14.78 11.22
N GLU A 606 37.37 14.55 10.45
CA GLU A 606 36.61 15.64 9.79
C GLU A 606 35.74 16.42 10.78
N VAL A 607 35.30 17.61 10.36
CA VAL A 607 34.32 18.42 11.09
C VAL A 607 32.98 18.40 10.35
N VAL A 608 31.91 18.06 11.06
CA VAL A 608 30.53 18.10 10.60
C VAL A 608 29.76 19.14 11.40
N CYS A 609 28.97 19.96 10.72
CA CYS A 609 28.04 20.88 11.34
C CYS A 609 26.60 20.36 11.14
N ASP A 610 25.97 19.93 12.23
CA ASP A 610 24.57 19.49 12.24
C ASP A 610 23.71 20.64 12.74
N VAL A 611 23.07 21.35 11.81
CA VAL A 611 22.42 22.65 12.07
C VAL A 611 21.08 22.48 12.82
N MET A 612 20.43 21.33 12.65
CA MET A 612 19.14 20.96 13.28
C MET A 612 19.23 19.53 13.85
N ALA A 613 20.15 19.36 14.78
CA ALA A 613 20.56 18.09 15.33
C ALA A 613 19.47 17.37 16.13
N GLY A 614 18.44 18.07 16.62
CA GLY A 614 17.51 17.50 17.59
C GLY A 614 18.27 16.93 18.78
N ILE A 615 18.06 15.64 19.06
CA ILE A 615 18.80 14.92 20.12
C ILE A 615 20.12 14.27 19.64
N GLY A 616 20.51 14.52 18.39
CA GLY A 616 21.78 14.11 17.79
C GLY A 616 21.83 12.74 17.12
N PRO A 617 20.84 12.32 16.30
CA PRO A 617 20.91 11.04 15.59
C PRO A 617 22.04 10.99 14.54
N PHE A 618 22.49 12.13 13.98
CA PHE A 618 23.72 12.19 13.19
C PHE A 618 24.95 12.46 14.07
N ALA A 619 24.84 13.46 14.95
CA ALA A 619 25.96 13.97 15.72
C ALA A 619 26.60 12.93 16.65
N VAL A 620 25.80 12.18 17.41
CA VAL A 620 26.31 11.23 18.41
C VAL A 620 26.99 10.02 17.75
N PRO A 621 26.40 9.37 16.73
CA PRO A 621 27.09 8.31 16.00
C PRO A 621 28.34 8.79 15.24
N ALA A 622 28.31 9.98 14.63
CA ALA A 622 29.49 10.55 13.98
C ALA A 622 30.64 10.76 15.00
N GLY A 623 30.31 11.23 16.21
CA GLY A 623 31.26 11.32 17.32
C GLY A 623 31.90 9.96 17.69
N LYS A 624 31.15 8.85 17.61
CA LYS A 624 31.73 7.51 17.81
C LYS A 624 32.73 7.12 16.72
N LYS A 625 32.54 7.62 15.49
CA LYS A 625 33.50 7.50 14.39
C LYS A 625 34.68 8.46 14.50
N ARG A 626 34.80 9.22 15.61
CA ARG A 626 35.85 10.23 15.84
C ARG A 626 35.78 11.39 14.84
N VAL A 627 34.57 11.72 14.42
CA VAL A 627 34.27 12.91 13.63
C VAL A 627 33.94 14.03 14.61
N PHE A 628 34.53 15.20 14.44
CA PHE A 628 34.18 16.37 15.22
C PHE A 628 32.81 16.90 14.77
N VAL A 629 31.90 17.17 15.70
CA VAL A 629 30.56 17.63 15.36
C VAL A 629 30.17 18.85 16.17
N TRP A 630 29.79 19.91 15.47
CA TRP A 630 29.10 21.07 16.02
C TRP A 630 27.61 20.84 15.81
N ALA A 631 26.90 20.49 16.87
CA ALA A 631 25.52 20.01 16.83
C ALA A 631 24.59 21.03 17.47
N ASN A 632 23.74 21.67 16.66
CA ASN A 632 22.83 22.73 17.09
C ASN A 632 21.38 22.30 16.97
N ASP A 633 20.55 22.71 17.92
CA ASP A 633 19.10 22.69 17.74
C ASP A 633 18.45 23.87 18.46
N LYS A 634 17.43 24.48 17.85
CA LYS A 634 16.74 25.64 18.43
C LYS A 634 15.93 25.28 19.68
N ASN A 635 15.48 24.02 19.80
CA ASN A 635 14.68 23.57 20.93
C ASN A 635 15.56 23.30 22.17
N PRO A 636 15.35 24.00 23.30
CA PRO A 636 16.14 23.78 24.52
C PRO A 636 16.04 22.36 25.09
N GLU A 637 14.89 21.69 24.94
CA GLU A 637 14.74 20.30 25.39
C GLU A 637 15.53 19.35 24.48
N SER A 638 15.57 19.59 23.17
CA SER A 638 16.46 18.85 22.25
C SER A 638 17.92 18.98 22.67
N ALA A 639 18.39 20.22 22.93
CA ALA A 639 19.77 20.48 23.35
C ALA A 639 20.12 19.79 24.68
N LYS A 640 19.20 19.80 25.64
CA LYS A 640 19.33 19.07 26.91
C LYS A 640 19.49 17.56 26.70
N TYR A 641 18.64 16.95 25.88
CA TYR A 641 18.73 15.51 25.59
C TYR A 641 19.94 15.15 24.72
N LEU A 642 20.36 16.03 23.81
CA LEU A 642 21.61 15.92 23.06
C LEU A 642 22.81 15.89 24.01
N GLN A 643 22.90 16.82 24.97
CA GLN A 643 23.98 16.84 25.98
C GLN A 643 24.01 15.55 26.81
N ALA A 644 22.84 15.03 27.20
CA ALA A 644 22.72 13.75 27.89
C ALA A 644 23.20 12.59 27.01
N ALA A 645 22.81 12.55 25.73
CA ALA A 645 23.22 11.54 24.77
C ALA A 645 24.74 11.56 24.50
N ILE A 646 25.35 12.75 24.38
CA ILE A 646 26.79 12.93 24.22
C ILE A 646 27.55 12.29 25.39
N THR A 647 27.12 12.60 26.61
CA THR A 647 27.73 12.09 27.84
C THR A 647 27.56 10.57 27.94
N LYS A 648 26.34 10.08 27.70
CA LYS A 648 26.00 8.66 27.80
C LYS A 648 26.75 7.79 26.80
N ASN A 649 26.91 8.28 25.58
CA ASN A 649 27.60 7.57 24.50
C ASN A 649 29.11 7.81 24.49
N LYS A 650 29.64 8.62 25.44
CA LYS A 650 31.07 8.91 25.63
C LYS A 650 31.71 9.57 24.41
N VAL A 651 31.00 10.48 23.77
CA VAL A 651 31.46 11.21 22.57
C VAL A 651 31.77 12.69 22.84
N SER A 652 31.80 13.12 24.11
CA SER A 652 32.13 14.49 24.53
C SER A 652 33.42 15.08 23.92
N PRO A 653 34.50 14.30 23.68
CA PRO A 653 35.69 14.86 23.01
C PRO A 653 35.47 15.29 21.56
N PHE A 654 34.40 14.80 20.93
CA PHE A 654 34.14 14.97 19.51
C PHE A 654 32.88 15.81 19.23
N VAL A 655 31.88 15.78 20.10
CA VAL A 655 30.58 16.44 19.85
C VAL A 655 30.37 17.62 20.79
N ARG A 656 30.11 18.80 20.22
CA ARG A 656 29.79 20.04 20.94
C ARG A 656 28.33 20.43 20.68
N PRO A 657 27.48 20.49 21.72
CA PRO A 657 26.10 20.90 21.58
C PRO A 657 25.94 22.44 21.64
N PHE A 658 25.01 22.97 20.86
CA PHE A 658 24.60 24.37 20.82
C PHE A 658 23.07 24.47 20.82
N CYS A 659 22.55 25.61 21.27
CA CYS A 659 21.11 25.88 21.36
C CYS A 659 20.80 27.27 20.80
N GLU A 660 20.89 27.39 19.48
CA GLU A 660 20.79 28.65 18.75
C GLU A 660 19.86 28.53 17.54
N ASP A 661 19.47 29.68 16.99
CA ASP A 661 18.77 29.72 15.71
C ASP A 661 19.69 29.28 14.57
N GLY A 662 19.20 28.37 13.72
CA GLY A 662 20.00 27.78 12.63
C GLY A 662 20.52 28.80 11.62
N HIS A 663 19.83 29.92 11.39
CA HIS A 663 20.31 30.98 10.49
C HIS A 663 21.61 31.60 11.01
N ALA A 664 21.64 31.95 12.30
CA ALA A 664 22.81 32.53 12.93
C ALA A 664 23.92 31.49 13.12
N PHE A 665 23.55 30.27 13.49
CA PHE A 665 24.48 29.20 13.82
C PHE A 665 25.38 28.79 12.65
N ILE A 666 24.88 28.74 11.41
CA ILE A 666 25.69 28.34 10.22
C ILE A 666 26.97 29.17 10.13
N HIS A 667 26.84 30.47 10.32
CA HIS A 667 27.95 31.42 10.30
C HIS A 667 28.86 31.29 11.52
N GLN A 668 28.26 31.21 12.72
CA GLN A 668 29.00 31.09 13.97
C GLN A 668 29.77 29.77 14.06
N ALA A 669 29.24 28.68 13.51
CA ALA A 669 29.90 27.38 13.50
C ALA A 669 31.21 27.42 12.70
N ALA A 670 31.21 28.06 11.52
CA ALA A 670 32.43 28.21 10.72
C ALA A 670 33.50 29.06 11.43
N ASP A 671 33.08 30.12 12.12
CA ASP A 671 33.95 30.98 12.94
C ASP A 671 34.51 30.22 14.14
N SER A 672 33.64 29.54 14.90
CA SER A 672 34.00 28.75 16.08
C SER A 672 34.94 27.59 15.77
N VAL A 673 34.73 26.88 14.64
CA VAL A 673 35.63 25.80 14.19
C VAL A 673 37.02 26.34 13.86
N PHE A 674 37.08 27.46 13.15
CA PHE A 674 38.34 28.11 12.83
C PHE A 674 39.09 28.56 14.09
N GLU A 675 38.40 29.22 15.02
CA GLU A 675 38.97 29.64 16.32
C GLU A 675 39.47 28.45 17.14
N ALA A 676 38.68 27.37 17.26
CA ALA A 676 39.08 26.16 17.97
C ALA A 676 40.36 25.53 17.38
N SER A 677 40.48 25.54 16.05
CA SER A 677 41.68 25.07 15.35
C SER A 677 42.89 25.98 15.63
N GLN A 678 42.73 27.31 15.58
CA GLN A 678 43.78 28.27 15.91
C GLN A 678 44.26 28.15 17.37
N ASN A 679 43.34 27.86 18.29
CA ASN A 679 43.64 27.61 19.70
C ASN A 679 44.33 26.27 19.96
N GLY A 680 44.54 25.43 18.93
CA GLY A 680 45.19 24.13 19.05
C GLY A 680 44.32 23.09 19.78
N GLU A 681 43.00 23.25 19.77
CA GLU A 681 42.10 22.32 20.43
C GLU A 681 42.13 20.94 19.75
N CYS A 682 42.04 19.88 20.56
CA CYS A 682 42.15 18.50 20.08
C CYS A 682 41.32 17.53 20.92
N ALA A 683 40.83 16.45 20.31
CA ALA A 683 40.27 15.32 21.05
C ALA A 683 41.39 14.46 21.62
N VAL A 684 41.34 14.19 22.93
CA VAL A 684 42.28 13.30 23.63
C VAL A 684 41.66 11.92 23.74
N LEU A 685 42.33 10.91 23.18
CA LEU A 685 41.90 9.52 23.22
C LEU A 685 42.56 8.79 24.41
N PRO A 686 41.80 7.95 25.15
CA PRO A 686 42.37 7.13 26.20
C PRO A 686 43.38 6.12 25.62
N PRO A 687 44.46 5.79 26.36
CA PRO A 687 45.48 4.86 25.88
C PRO A 687 44.90 3.47 25.60
N LYS A 688 45.20 2.91 24.42
CA LYS A 688 44.77 1.54 24.05
C LYS A 688 45.44 0.52 25.00
N ARG A 689 44.70 -0.01 25.97
CA ARG A 689 45.14 -1.18 26.77
C ARG A 689 45.30 -2.39 25.84
N LYS A 690 46.53 -2.87 25.63
CA LYS A 690 46.79 -4.16 24.97
C LYS A 690 46.16 -5.28 25.82
N LYS A 691 45.21 -6.04 25.27
CA LYS A 691 44.71 -7.27 25.90
C LYS A 691 45.89 -8.26 25.98
N ARG A 692 46.33 -8.62 27.20
CA ARG A 692 47.31 -9.71 27.41
C ARG A 692 46.61 -11.03 27.09
N THR A 693 47.01 -11.69 26.01
CA THR A 693 46.65 -13.10 25.75
C THR A 693 47.39 -13.98 26.77
N PRO A 694 46.74 -14.98 27.40
CA PRO A 694 47.45 -15.95 28.23
C PRO A 694 48.44 -16.76 27.37
N PRO A 695 49.65 -17.09 27.85
CA PRO A 695 50.57 -17.94 27.11
C PRO A 695 50.08 -19.39 27.09
N THR A 696 49.96 -19.97 25.90
CA THR A 696 49.75 -21.41 25.68
C THR A 696 51.06 -22.16 25.96
N PRO A 697 51.05 -23.27 26.71
CA PRO A 697 52.27 -24.06 26.92
C PRO A 697 52.54 -24.96 25.70
N THR A 698 53.76 -24.91 25.17
CA THR A 698 54.29 -25.89 24.20
C THR A 698 55.43 -26.67 24.87
N PRO A 699 55.51 -28.01 24.71
CA PRO A 699 56.59 -28.81 25.30
C PRO A 699 57.79 -28.97 24.35
N ALA A 700 58.98 -29.20 24.95
CA ALA A 700 60.30 -29.46 24.36
C ALA A 700 60.99 -28.22 23.73
N ASP A 701 62.22 -27.84 24.07
CA ASP A 701 63.40 -28.67 24.29
C ASP A 701 64.22 -28.29 25.52
N ALA A 702 64.79 -29.33 26.14
CA ALA A 702 65.85 -29.23 27.11
C ALA A 702 67.20 -29.00 26.41
N SER A 703 67.94 -27.97 26.81
CA SER A 703 69.39 -28.10 27.04
C SER A 703 69.99 -26.84 27.70
N SER A 704 70.62 -27.10 28.85
CA SER A 704 71.82 -26.45 29.41
C SER A 704 71.90 -24.92 29.53
N GLY A 705 72.05 -24.46 30.78
CA GLY A 705 72.80 -23.24 31.07
C GLY A 705 72.34 -22.54 32.34
N ALA A 706 73.06 -22.75 33.45
CA ALA A 706 72.78 -22.12 34.72
C ALA A 706 73.21 -20.64 34.78
N LYS A 707 72.30 -19.81 35.33
CA LYS A 707 72.50 -18.59 36.15
C LYS A 707 73.16 -17.34 35.56
N GLU A 708 72.42 -16.23 35.64
CA GLU A 708 72.78 -15.05 36.46
C GLU A 708 71.53 -14.21 36.85
N PRO A 709 71.54 -13.48 37.99
CA PRO A 709 70.35 -12.83 38.55
C PRO A 709 70.19 -11.35 38.16
N THR A 710 68.93 -10.98 37.93
CA THR A 710 68.29 -9.68 38.23
C THR A 710 69.00 -8.38 37.83
N GLN A 711 68.51 -7.74 36.76
CA GLN A 711 68.41 -6.28 36.71
C GLN A 711 66.94 -5.87 36.73
N THR A 712 66.60 -5.09 37.74
CA THR A 712 65.33 -4.39 37.95
C THR A 712 65.05 -3.48 36.75
N GLN A 713 64.25 -3.92 35.78
CA GLN A 713 63.74 -3.02 34.74
C GLN A 713 62.63 -2.15 35.34
N GLN A 714 62.88 -0.83 35.29
CA GLN A 714 61.90 0.22 35.58
C GLN A 714 60.61 0.01 34.77
N PRO A 715 59.43 0.39 35.31
CA PRO A 715 58.20 0.35 34.54
C PRO A 715 58.37 1.22 33.28
N ALA A 716 58.11 0.62 32.12
CA ALA A 716 58.11 1.33 30.84
C ALA A 716 57.18 2.56 30.90
N PRO A 717 57.55 3.69 30.28
CA PRO A 717 56.71 4.89 30.27
C PRO A 717 55.32 4.55 29.70
N GLU A 718 54.27 5.01 30.39
CA GLU A 718 52.91 4.85 29.91
C GLU A 718 52.77 5.43 28.50
N PRO A 719 52.11 4.74 27.56
CA PRO A 719 51.96 5.23 26.20
C PRO A 719 51.15 6.53 26.21
N GLU A 720 51.70 7.59 25.60
CA GLU A 720 51.03 8.88 25.54
C GLU A 720 49.64 8.78 24.88
N PRO A 721 48.64 9.51 25.40
CA PRO A 721 47.30 9.50 24.84
C PRO A 721 47.30 10.10 23.43
N GLY A 722 46.67 9.39 22.47
CA GLY A 722 46.58 9.87 21.09
C GLY A 722 45.74 11.15 21.01
N ARG A 723 46.25 12.18 20.34
CA ARG A 723 45.56 13.45 20.11
C ARG A 723 45.11 13.56 18.66
N ILE A 724 43.88 14.00 18.43
CA ILE A 724 43.36 14.32 17.09
C ILE A 724 43.06 15.84 17.08
N PRO A 725 43.79 16.66 16.30
CA PRO A 725 43.54 18.11 16.24
C PRO A 725 42.25 18.41 15.48
N ILE A 726 41.59 19.53 15.84
CA ILE A 726 40.42 20.02 15.11
C ILE A 726 40.88 20.74 13.82
N PRO A 727 40.39 20.32 12.63
CA PRO A 727 40.65 21.03 11.38
C PRO A 727 40.10 22.47 11.38
N PRO A 728 40.69 23.40 10.60
CA PRO A 728 40.26 24.79 10.55
C PRO A 728 38.98 25.03 9.72
N THR A 729 38.44 23.99 9.09
CA THR A 729 37.31 24.08 8.15
C THR A 729 36.31 22.96 8.38
N ILE A 730 35.05 23.23 8.03
CA ILE A 730 33.96 22.26 8.07
C ILE A 730 33.97 21.43 6.78
N SER A 731 33.87 20.11 6.91
CA SER A 731 33.79 19.18 5.77
C SER A 731 32.36 19.00 5.28
N HIS A 732 31.39 18.91 6.20
CA HIS A 732 29.97 18.70 5.87
C HIS A 732 29.04 19.56 6.72
N PHE A 733 27.97 20.03 6.10
CA PHE A 733 26.80 20.56 6.79
C PHE A 733 25.60 19.65 6.59
N VAL A 734 24.83 19.42 7.65
CA VAL A 734 23.62 18.61 7.64
C VAL A 734 22.45 19.45 8.14
N MET A 735 21.35 19.45 7.38
CA MET A 735 20.10 20.11 7.75
C MET A 735 18.94 19.13 7.61
N ASN A 736 18.50 18.56 8.74
CA ASN A 736 17.36 17.64 8.79
C ASN A 736 16.06 18.34 9.22
N LEU A 737 15.66 19.32 8.40
CA LEU A 737 14.42 20.07 8.55
C LEU A 737 13.68 20.13 7.20
N PRO A 738 13.06 19.03 6.73
CA PRO A 738 12.65 18.90 5.34
C PRO A 738 11.60 19.90 4.84
N ALA A 739 10.87 20.54 5.75
CA ALA A 739 9.92 21.59 5.40
C ALA A 739 10.61 22.86 4.89
N SER A 740 11.72 23.27 5.53
CA SER A 740 12.33 24.60 5.33
C SER A 740 13.85 24.60 5.16
N ALA A 741 14.57 23.46 5.23
CA ALA A 741 16.04 23.45 5.19
C ALA A 741 16.65 24.13 3.95
N ILE A 742 15.95 24.15 2.81
CA ILE A 742 16.42 24.86 1.60
C ILE A 742 16.44 26.39 1.82
N GLU A 743 15.56 26.94 2.65
CA GLU A 743 15.50 28.38 2.96
C GLU A 743 16.73 28.85 3.75
N PHE A 744 17.40 27.93 4.45
CA PHE A 744 18.65 28.22 5.18
C PHE A 744 19.87 28.33 4.26
N LEU A 745 19.74 28.00 2.96
CA LEU A 745 20.87 28.01 2.03
C LEU A 745 21.46 29.40 1.77
N SER A 746 20.65 30.44 1.95
CA SER A 746 21.09 31.84 1.84
C SER A 746 22.21 32.18 2.86
N ASN A 747 22.21 31.56 4.05
CA ASN A 747 23.21 31.82 5.10
C ASN A 747 24.59 31.19 4.82
N TYR A 748 24.76 30.43 3.74
CA TYR A 748 26.07 29.93 3.33
C TYR A 748 26.86 30.96 2.52
N ARG A 749 26.22 32.06 2.10
CA ARG A 749 26.86 33.15 1.38
C ARG A 749 27.88 33.85 2.29
N GLY A 750 29.13 33.90 1.85
CA GLY A 750 30.22 34.53 2.59
C GLY A 750 30.64 33.80 3.88
N ILE A 751 30.32 32.52 4.00
CA ILE A 751 30.68 31.70 5.17
C ILE A 751 32.21 31.59 5.39
N TYR A 752 33.02 31.80 4.34
CA TYR A 752 34.48 31.86 4.41
C TYR A 752 35.06 33.15 3.81
N ALA A 753 34.29 34.24 3.79
CA ALA A 753 34.76 35.53 3.29
C ALA A 753 36.02 35.99 4.07
N GLY A 754 37.10 36.32 3.35
CA GLY A 754 38.39 36.70 3.96
C GLY A 754 39.23 35.52 4.48
N ARG A 755 38.77 34.28 4.30
CA ARG A 755 39.48 33.04 4.69
C ARG A 755 39.74 32.11 3.49
N GLU A 756 39.87 32.68 2.30
CA GLU A 756 40.11 31.96 1.05
C GLU A 756 41.41 31.15 1.09
N HIS A 757 42.40 31.65 1.84
CA HIS A 757 43.72 31.00 2.02
C HIS A 757 43.62 29.60 2.64
N LEU A 758 42.56 29.29 3.41
CA LEU A 758 42.32 27.96 3.97
C LEU A 758 42.01 26.91 2.89
N PHE A 759 41.61 27.36 1.70
CA PHE A 759 41.26 26.53 0.55
C PHE A 759 42.22 26.74 -0.64
N ALA A 760 43.37 27.37 -0.39
CA ALA A 760 44.45 27.50 -1.35
C ALA A 760 45.26 26.18 -1.43
N PRO A 761 45.86 25.86 -2.59
CA PRO A 761 46.72 24.68 -2.70
C PRO A 761 47.93 24.85 -1.77
N ALA A 762 48.22 23.83 -0.96
CA ALA A 762 49.34 23.87 -0.04
C ALA A 762 50.66 24.09 -0.82
N GLN A 763 51.39 25.16 -0.50
CA GLN A 763 52.78 25.31 -0.94
C GLN A 763 53.66 24.33 -0.16
N ALA A 764 53.57 23.04 -0.50
CA ALA A 764 54.50 22.04 0.02
C ALA A 764 55.83 22.16 -0.73
N LYS A 765 56.92 22.38 0.02
CA LYS A 765 58.29 22.33 -0.49
C LYS A 765 58.57 20.93 -1.08
N GLY A 766 58.62 20.83 -2.40
CA GLY A 766 59.42 19.80 -3.08
C GLY A 766 58.72 18.53 -3.59
N GLU A 767 57.40 18.52 -3.81
CA GLU A 767 56.74 17.41 -4.50
C GLU A 767 55.84 17.89 -5.65
N THR A 768 55.74 17.07 -6.69
CA THR A 768 55.14 17.35 -8.02
C THR A 768 53.69 17.85 -7.96
N PRO A 769 53.29 18.81 -8.83
CA PRO A 769 51.96 19.44 -8.79
C PRO A 769 50.90 18.57 -9.49
N GLU A 770 50.34 17.60 -8.77
CA GLU A 770 49.03 17.00 -9.14
C GLU A 770 48.07 16.89 -7.93
N THR A 771 48.31 17.66 -6.86
CA THR A 771 47.51 17.63 -5.65
C THR A 771 46.31 18.58 -5.72
N GLN A 772 45.11 17.97 -5.82
CA GLN A 772 43.78 18.61 -5.83
C GLN A 772 43.65 19.72 -4.79
N LEU A 773 43.09 20.87 -5.20
CA LEU A 773 42.67 21.96 -4.32
C LEU A 773 41.85 21.42 -3.12
N PRO A 774 42.05 21.92 -1.89
CA PRO A 774 41.16 21.61 -0.77
C PRO A 774 39.73 21.95 -1.16
N ARG A 775 38.83 20.97 -1.03
CA ARG A 775 37.43 21.10 -1.46
C ARG A 775 36.64 21.85 -0.39
N LEU A 776 35.74 22.74 -0.83
CA LEU A 776 34.77 23.40 0.05
C LEU A 776 33.82 22.39 0.72
N PRO A 777 33.06 22.75 1.77
CA PRO A 777 32.14 21.81 2.42
C PRO A 777 31.07 21.25 1.47
N ILE A 778 30.57 20.05 1.78
CA ILE A 778 29.33 19.52 1.18
C ILE A 778 28.15 19.90 2.07
N VAL A 779 27.09 20.43 1.47
CA VAL A 779 25.82 20.73 2.16
C VAL A 779 24.82 19.63 1.85
N HIS A 780 24.25 19.04 2.91
CA HIS A 780 23.18 18.03 2.85
C HIS A 780 21.88 18.65 3.38
N ALA A 781 21.00 19.07 2.48
CA ALA A 781 19.72 19.68 2.81
C ALA A 781 18.57 18.69 2.55
N HIS A 782 17.86 18.29 3.60
CA HIS A 782 16.65 17.49 3.43
C HIS A 782 15.48 18.36 2.98
N CYS A 783 14.61 17.84 2.12
CA CYS A 783 13.47 18.60 1.61
C CYS A 783 12.29 17.70 1.22
N PHE A 784 11.08 18.26 1.19
CA PHE A 784 9.93 17.62 0.56
C PHE A 784 9.77 18.06 -0.90
N SER A 785 9.35 17.12 -1.75
CA SER A 785 8.90 17.37 -3.12
C SER A 785 7.74 16.42 -3.49
N PHE A 786 7.13 16.64 -4.65
CA PHE A 786 6.03 15.82 -5.15
C PHE A 786 6.47 14.39 -5.42
N LYS A 787 5.57 13.44 -5.15
CA LYS A 787 5.81 12.04 -5.49
C LYS A 787 5.63 11.83 -6.99
N ALA A 788 6.73 11.58 -7.69
CA ALA A 788 6.72 11.24 -9.12
C ALA A 788 7.83 10.22 -9.44
N THR A 789 7.66 9.49 -10.54
CA THR A 789 8.60 8.46 -11.01
C THR A 789 9.59 8.98 -12.06
N ASP A 790 9.45 10.22 -12.49
CA ASP A 790 10.30 10.89 -13.47
C ASP A 790 11.32 11.83 -12.79
N GLU A 791 12.04 12.63 -13.58
CA GLU A 791 13.03 13.58 -13.05
C GLU A 791 12.41 14.88 -12.49
N THR A 792 11.08 14.98 -12.45
CA THR A 792 10.36 16.18 -11.99
C THR A 792 10.74 16.59 -10.55
N PRO A 793 10.83 15.68 -9.57
CA PRO A 793 11.21 16.04 -8.19
C PRO A 793 12.66 16.55 -8.13
N THR A 794 13.57 15.95 -8.91
CA THR A 794 14.96 16.37 -8.99
C THR A 794 15.07 17.80 -9.53
N ARG A 795 14.31 18.12 -10.58
CA ARG A 795 14.28 19.46 -11.17
C ARG A 795 13.72 20.50 -10.19
N ASP A 796 12.59 20.21 -9.55
CA ASP A 796 11.98 21.07 -8.52
C ASP A 796 12.97 21.39 -7.39
N VAL A 797 13.64 20.36 -6.86
CA VAL A 797 14.64 20.53 -5.79
C VAL A 797 15.82 21.39 -6.28
N CYS A 798 16.35 21.16 -7.47
CA CYS A 798 17.46 21.95 -8.02
C CYS A 798 17.06 23.42 -8.27
N GLU A 799 15.83 23.68 -8.71
CA GLU A 799 15.31 25.04 -8.92
C GLU A 799 15.22 25.81 -7.59
N ARG A 800 14.68 25.17 -6.55
CA ARG A 800 14.59 25.76 -5.21
C ARG A 800 15.97 25.98 -4.58
N VAL A 801 16.89 25.03 -4.73
CA VAL A 801 18.29 25.19 -4.30
C VAL A 801 18.95 26.35 -5.04
N SER A 802 18.77 26.46 -6.36
CA SER A 802 19.36 27.56 -7.15
C SER A 802 18.89 28.92 -6.64
N LYS A 803 17.59 29.02 -6.35
CA LYS A 803 16.93 30.25 -5.89
C LYS A 803 17.47 30.69 -4.53
N GLU A 804 17.42 29.82 -3.52
CA GLU A 804 17.80 30.18 -2.14
C GLU A 804 19.32 30.33 -1.95
N LEU A 805 20.13 29.59 -2.72
CA LEU A 805 21.58 29.74 -2.71
C LEU A 805 22.04 31.00 -3.48
N GLY A 806 21.21 31.52 -4.39
CA GLY A 806 21.57 32.62 -5.29
C GLY A 806 22.65 32.23 -6.31
N TYR A 807 22.72 30.94 -6.69
CA TYR A 807 23.71 30.39 -7.61
C TYR A 807 23.07 29.30 -8.48
N PRO A 808 23.23 29.32 -9.82
CA PRO A 808 22.59 28.35 -10.69
C PRO A 808 23.17 26.95 -10.49
N VAL A 809 22.31 25.97 -10.18
CA VAL A 809 22.72 24.57 -10.04
C VAL A 809 22.04 23.65 -11.05
N ARG A 810 22.67 22.53 -11.35
CA ARG A 810 22.15 21.48 -12.24
C ARG A 810 22.10 20.11 -11.53
N PRO A 811 21.20 19.21 -11.92
CA PRO A 811 21.13 17.88 -11.34
C PRO A 811 22.36 17.03 -11.70
N ALA A 812 22.79 16.19 -10.76
CA ALA A 812 23.80 15.17 -10.99
C ALA A 812 23.24 14.08 -11.94
N PRO A 813 24.07 13.50 -12.83
CA PRO A 813 23.67 12.37 -13.65
C PRO A 813 23.16 11.20 -12.77
N ALA A 814 22.16 10.46 -13.26
CA ALA A 814 21.59 9.33 -12.51
C ALA A 814 22.65 8.28 -12.12
N SER A 815 23.69 8.10 -12.94
CA SER A 815 24.81 7.17 -12.71
C SER A 815 25.86 7.66 -11.70
N PHE A 816 25.69 8.84 -11.12
CA PHE A 816 26.66 9.42 -10.19
C PHE A 816 26.47 8.87 -8.78
N GLU A 817 27.48 8.19 -8.24
CA GLU A 817 27.42 7.51 -6.93
C GLU A 817 28.28 8.19 -5.86
N ASN A 818 29.48 8.69 -6.19
CA ASN A 818 30.41 9.25 -5.22
C ASN A 818 30.22 10.75 -4.97
N ILE A 819 29.48 11.11 -3.91
CA ILE A 819 29.16 12.51 -3.53
C ILE A 819 30.44 13.36 -3.32
N GLU A 820 31.56 12.76 -2.93
CA GLU A 820 32.79 13.53 -2.74
C GLU A 820 33.30 14.16 -4.04
N GLU A 821 33.10 13.50 -5.17
CA GLU A 821 33.54 13.94 -6.51
C GLU A 821 32.57 14.94 -7.17
N LEU A 822 31.55 15.43 -6.45
CA LEU A 822 30.63 16.42 -7.00
C LEU A 822 31.38 17.69 -7.42
N GLU A 823 31.22 18.03 -8.70
CA GLU A 823 31.65 19.30 -9.27
C GLU A 823 30.84 20.46 -8.67
N GLU A 824 31.42 21.67 -8.71
CA GLU A 824 30.71 22.88 -8.31
C GLU A 824 29.47 23.10 -9.21
N GLY A 825 28.36 23.52 -8.60
CA GLY A 825 27.08 23.70 -9.29
C GLY A 825 26.31 22.42 -9.59
N VAL A 826 26.77 21.25 -9.12
CA VAL A 826 26.06 19.96 -9.30
C VAL A 826 25.38 19.50 -8.01
N VAL A 827 24.08 19.19 -8.08
CA VAL A 827 23.28 18.71 -6.94
C VAL A 827 22.88 17.26 -7.14
N LYS A 828 23.25 16.38 -6.20
CA LYS A 828 22.70 15.03 -6.10
C LYS A 828 21.43 15.06 -5.25
N VAL A 829 20.31 14.69 -5.85
CA VAL A 829 19.04 14.53 -5.14
C VAL A 829 18.84 13.04 -4.85
N TYR A 830 18.84 12.68 -3.57
CA TYR A 830 18.64 11.32 -3.09
C TYR A 830 17.21 11.15 -2.56
N TYR A 831 16.51 10.12 -3.00
CA TYR A 831 15.19 9.76 -2.46
C TYR A 831 15.35 9.09 -1.10
N VAL A 832 14.71 9.65 -0.06
CA VAL A 832 14.78 9.11 1.30
C VAL A 832 13.60 8.18 1.57
N ARG A 833 12.37 8.68 1.44
CA ARG A 833 11.15 7.92 1.73
C ARG A 833 9.87 8.64 1.29
N ASP A 834 8.77 7.91 1.24
CA ASP A 834 7.44 8.49 1.17
C ASP A 834 6.98 9.00 2.55
N VAL A 835 6.31 10.16 2.54
CA VAL A 835 5.79 10.80 3.76
C VAL A 835 4.28 11.04 3.72
N ALA A 836 3.69 11.20 2.54
CA ALA A 836 2.25 11.25 2.32
C ALA A 836 1.92 10.74 0.89
N PRO A 837 0.65 10.45 0.54
CA PRO A 837 0.30 9.88 -0.77
C PRO A 837 0.87 10.63 -1.98
N ALA A 838 0.96 11.96 -1.92
CA ALA A 838 1.47 12.82 -3.00
C ALA A 838 2.85 13.47 -2.69
N LYS A 839 3.51 13.09 -1.58
CA LYS A 839 4.69 13.79 -1.06
C LYS A 839 5.77 12.81 -0.61
N SER A 840 7.00 13.05 -1.07
CA SER A 840 8.18 12.27 -0.69
C SER A 840 9.28 13.18 -0.13
N MET A 841 10.14 12.60 0.69
CA MET A 841 11.30 13.24 1.29
C MET A 841 12.55 12.91 0.48
N TYR A 842 13.36 13.93 0.24
CA TYR A 842 14.62 13.86 -0.49
C TYR A 842 15.75 14.51 0.33
N CYS A 843 17.00 14.18 0.00
CA CYS A 843 18.19 14.88 0.47
C CYS A 843 18.93 15.45 -0.75
N ALA A 844 19.05 16.77 -0.84
CA ALA A 844 19.88 17.47 -1.79
C ALA A 844 21.30 17.59 -1.22
N SER A 845 22.27 16.97 -1.89
CA SER A 845 23.69 17.02 -1.52
C SER A 845 24.49 17.73 -2.61
N PHE A 846 25.26 18.75 -2.25
CA PHE A 846 26.08 19.50 -3.21
C PHE A 846 27.31 20.13 -2.57
N ARG A 847 28.35 20.32 -3.38
CA ARG A 847 29.56 21.06 -2.97
C ARG A 847 29.22 22.55 -2.94
N LEU A 848 29.52 23.25 -1.84
CA LEU A 848 29.30 24.68 -1.76
C LEU A 848 30.14 25.40 -2.84
N PRO A 849 29.54 26.20 -3.75
CA PRO A 849 30.29 26.89 -4.80
C PRO A 849 31.22 27.95 -4.22
N ARG A 850 32.41 28.12 -4.81
CA ARG A 850 33.39 29.13 -4.34
C ARG A 850 32.84 30.55 -4.37
N GLU A 851 32.11 30.89 -5.43
CA GLU A 851 31.48 32.20 -5.58
C GLU A 851 30.50 32.52 -4.45
N VAL A 852 29.83 31.50 -3.90
CA VAL A 852 28.91 31.67 -2.77
C VAL A 852 29.70 31.73 -1.47
N ALA A 853 30.63 30.79 -1.24
CA ALA A 853 31.38 30.67 0.00
C ALA A 853 32.24 31.91 0.33
N PHE A 854 32.79 32.57 -0.70
CA PHE A 854 33.69 33.72 -0.59
C PHE A 854 33.03 35.05 -0.96
N ALA A 855 31.73 35.07 -1.24
CA ALA A 855 30.99 36.32 -1.41
C ALA A 855 31.08 37.20 -0.15
N PRO A 856 30.84 38.51 -0.24
CA PRO A 856 30.67 39.34 0.94
C PRO A 856 29.57 38.78 1.85
N ARG A 857 29.83 38.73 3.15
CA ARG A 857 28.85 38.34 4.19
C ARG A 857 27.72 39.38 4.17
N GLY A 858 26.48 38.90 4.09
CA GLY A 858 25.27 39.73 4.00
C GLY A 858 24.90 40.40 5.31
#